data_AF-A0A3A1UXD5-F1
#
_entry.id   AF-A0A3A1UXD5-F1
#
_cell.length_a   1.000
_cell.length_b   1.000
_cell.length_c   1.000
_cell.angle_alpha   90.00
_cell.angle_beta   90.00
_cell.angle_gamma   90.00
#
_symmetry.space_group_name_H-M   'P 1'
#
loop_
_entity.id
_entity.type
_entity.pdbx_description
1 polymer ?
#
loop_
_entity_poly.entity_id
_entity_poly.type
_entity_poly.pdbx_seq_one_letter_code
_entity_poly.pdbx_strand_id
1 'polypeptide(L)'
;MNQLSELPVLTEEQLRWQDYELGMFCHFGINTFCDQEWGDGKDSPALFHPRELDARQWVRTAKRAGFRYFILTAKHHDGFCLWPTATTDYSVASSPWKDGKGDVVKECADACREEGIGFGLYLSPWDRHEPCYADKTAYDHFYTRQLEELLTGYGPLVEIWFDGAGSEGREYDWPSIIGLVKRHQPGAMIFNMGAPTIRWVGNEDGLAPYPCWNTAESARVSMFSDASLDWLPETPRWVPAECDVPIRKDRWFWHPNEEELLLSLDELMDIYYRSVGHGATLLLNVAPDDRGLLPEADVCRVVEFGDEIRRRFGAPVTGMSGEGDCLELPLAPGKAIDHVVLMEDIRHGERIHAYALEAYAGGEWKELTRGSAIGHKRIERTDSVITERLRLRILESVDRPKLRCFAAYRNEVMSRLEWKEGRYLLDGEPFRIMSGAIHYFRVVPEYWRDRLLKLKACGFNTVETYVAWNVHEPKEGEFRFDGIADLESFIRLAGELGLHVIIRPSPYICAEWEFGGLPAWLLKYSDMRLRCSDPLFLEKVDRYYDELIPKLVPLLSTNGGPILAVQVENEYGSFGNDTNYLMYLRDGLLARGVDVLLFTSDGPTDEMLIGGAIDGVHATVNFGSRVEESFGKYREYRSNEPLMCMEYWNGWFDHWMEPHHIRDGEEVADVLDQMLAKNASVNFYMFHGGTNFGFYSGANHIQTYEPTVTSYDYDAPLTEWGDVTPKYEAIRKVMAKHGFEAGCPLPAAIPKRSYGKVELTQKGSLFPQLDAMAESVESVWTLPMEKLGQSYGFILYSTWVRGPRKGQQLHIQDVRDRAQVFLSGKPLGIIERWNPKPIPIEVPAEGARLDILVENMGRINYGPLLRDAKGITEGVRIDNQFQYHWTITPLPLEEEMRALVTYEAASGSSEHAGPAFYKGTFEAEEIGDTFLRFDGWKKGVAWVNGFNLGRYWKAGPQRALYVPGPLLRRGHNEIVLFELEGASEDRCVAFTDIPDLGDTAAVDDAVLNFVSEDERDKEEQPV
;
A
#
# COMPACT_ATOMS: atom_id res chain seq x y z
N MET A 1 -11.88 58.59 -29.62
CA MET A 1 -11.44 57.43 -30.41
C MET A 1 -10.75 56.50 -29.42
N ASN A 2 -11.47 55.54 -28.85
CA ASN A 2 -10.89 54.53 -27.97
C ASN A 2 -10.41 53.38 -28.85
N GLN A 3 -9.11 53.28 -29.09
CA GLN A 3 -8.50 52.05 -29.59
C GLN A 3 -8.72 50.99 -28.50
N LEU A 4 -9.59 50.02 -28.75
CA LEU A 4 -9.57 48.75 -28.03
C LEU A 4 -8.17 48.17 -28.24
N SER A 5 -7.38 48.10 -27.17
CA SER A 5 -6.06 47.47 -27.22
C SER A 5 -6.25 45.98 -27.51
N GLU A 6 -6.03 45.56 -28.75
CA GLU A 6 -6.04 44.14 -29.12
C GLU A 6 -4.94 43.41 -28.33
N LEU A 7 -5.31 42.31 -27.67
CA LEU A 7 -4.35 41.42 -27.02
C LEU A 7 -3.42 40.84 -28.09
N PRO A 8 -2.10 40.71 -27.83
CA PRO A 8 -1.19 40.09 -28.76
C PRO A 8 -1.65 38.66 -29.10
N VAL A 9 -1.85 38.38 -30.39
CA VAL A 9 -2.21 37.04 -30.89
C VAL A 9 -0.93 36.35 -31.35
N LEU A 10 -0.71 35.14 -30.84
CA LEU A 10 0.47 34.32 -31.15
C LEU A 10 0.38 33.73 -32.55
N THR A 11 1.53 33.48 -33.17
CA THR A 11 1.61 32.61 -34.35
C THR A 11 1.52 31.13 -33.95
N GLU A 12 1.27 30.24 -34.91
CA GLU A 12 1.26 28.79 -34.66
C GLU A 12 2.64 28.29 -34.17
N GLU A 13 3.72 28.91 -34.65
CA GLU A 13 5.08 28.59 -34.26
C GLU A 13 5.38 28.99 -32.81
N GLN A 14 4.93 30.18 -32.38
CA GLN A 14 5.07 30.61 -30.99
C GLN A 14 4.30 29.69 -30.04
N LEU A 15 3.07 29.32 -30.41
CA LEU A 15 2.28 28.37 -29.63
C LEU A 15 2.98 27.00 -29.52
N ARG A 16 3.44 26.46 -30.64
CA ARG A 16 4.14 25.16 -30.69
C ARG A 16 5.43 25.19 -29.86
N TRP A 17 6.19 26.28 -29.91
CA TRP A 17 7.42 26.43 -29.15
C TRP A 17 7.16 26.45 -27.65
N GLN A 18 6.16 27.19 -27.17
CA GLN A 18 5.83 27.15 -25.72
C GLN A 18 5.33 25.77 -25.28
N ASP A 19 4.57 25.06 -26.13
CA ASP A 19 4.13 23.69 -25.87
C ASP A 19 5.28 22.65 -25.85
N TYR A 20 6.50 23.02 -26.26
CA TYR A 20 7.65 22.14 -26.09
C TYR A 20 8.08 22.03 -24.63
N GLU A 21 8.00 23.12 -23.86
CA GLU A 21 8.38 23.27 -22.44
C GLU A 21 9.84 22.96 -22.09
N LEU A 22 10.42 21.89 -22.66
CA LEU A 22 11.76 21.38 -22.40
C LEU A 22 12.56 21.29 -23.72
N GLY A 23 13.66 22.03 -23.79
CA GLY A 23 14.70 21.93 -24.82
C GLY A 23 16.02 21.44 -24.25
N MET A 24 16.74 20.60 -25.01
CA MET A 24 18.10 20.22 -24.66
C MET A 24 19.08 21.08 -25.44
N PHE A 25 20.10 21.58 -24.77
CA PHE A 25 21.15 22.39 -25.37
C PHE A 25 22.49 21.66 -25.26
N CYS A 26 23.30 21.72 -26.30
CA CYS A 26 24.61 21.08 -26.29
C CYS A 26 25.68 22.05 -26.76
N HIS A 27 26.47 22.52 -25.79
CA HIS A 27 27.78 23.11 -26.05
C HIS A 27 28.80 22.01 -26.30
N PHE A 28 29.32 21.99 -27.52
CA PHE A 28 30.35 21.05 -27.95
C PHE A 28 31.24 21.75 -28.98
N GLY A 29 32.55 21.56 -28.90
CA GLY A 29 33.48 22.28 -29.77
C GLY A 29 34.94 22.10 -29.36
N ILE A 30 35.82 22.92 -29.93
CA ILE A 30 37.26 22.88 -29.61
C ILE A 30 37.52 23.06 -28.11
N ASN A 31 36.69 23.85 -27.44
CA ASN A 31 36.75 24.12 -26.01
C ASN A 31 36.62 22.85 -25.15
N THR A 32 35.83 21.85 -25.58
CA THR A 32 35.74 20.53 -24.92
C THR A 32 37.09 19.81 -24.90
N PHE A 33 37.88 19.93 -25.97
CA PHE A 33 39.19 19.26 -26.11
C PHE A 33 40.33 20.04 -25.45
N CYS A 34 40.09 21.32 -25.15
CA CYS A 34 41.07 22.21 -24.54
C CYS A 34 40.80 22.48 -23.06
N ASP A 35 39.75 21.89 -22.46
CA ASP A 35 39.35 22.09 -21.07
C ASP A 35 39.06 23.57 -20.76
N GLN A 36 38.21 24.21 -21.59
CA GLN A 36 37.91 25.64 -21.53
C GLN A 36 36.42 25.93 -21.59
N GLU A 37 35.96 26.94 -20.84
CA GLU A 37 34.62 27.53 -21.03
C GLU A 37 34.63 28.63 -22.10
N TRP A 38 35.71 29.43 -22.16
CA TRP A 38 35.85 30.60 -23.03
C TRP A 38 37.12 30.56 -23.89
N GLY A 39 37.06 29.85 -25.03
CA GLY A 39 38.19 29.77 -25.95
C GLY A 39 38.61 31.11 -26.56
N ASP A 40 39.92 31.31 -26.76
CA ASP A 40 40.48 32.59 -27.22
C ASP A 40 40.61 32.73 -28.74
N GLY A 41 40.16 31.71 -29.46
CA GLY A 41 40.17 31.62 -30.92
C GLY A 41 41.51 31.22 -31.53
N LYS A 42 42.49 30.76 -30.73
CA LYS A 42 43.84 30.40 -31.21
C LYS A 42 44.20 28.93 -31.07
N ASP A 43 43.34 28.12 -30.46
CA ASP A 43 43.56 26.68 -30.35
C ASP A 43 43.70 26.03 -31.73
N SER A 44 44.40 24.90 -31.83
CA SER A 44 44.62 24.28 -33.14
C SER A 44 43.39 23.44 -33.54
N PRO A 45 42.84 23.58 -34.77
CA PRO A 45 41.80 22.66 -35.29
C PRO A 45 42.16 21.18 -35.19
N ALA A 46 43.47 20.87 -35.13
CA ALA A 46 43.98 19.52 -34.98
C ALA A 46 43.60 18.85 -33.65
N LEU A 47 43.22 19.61 -32.63
CA LEU A 47 42.81 19.09 -31.32
C LEU A 47 41.38 18.55 -31.33
N PHE A 48 40.52 19.03 -32.24
CA PHE A 48 39.15 18.54 -32.36
C PHE A 48 39.13 17.13 -32.97
N HIS A 49 38.93 16.11 -32.14
CA HIS A 49 38.95 14.72 -32.62
C HIS A 49 38.05 13.76 -31.79
N PRO A 50 36.72 13.93 -31.82
CA PRO A 50 35.81 13.04 -31.10
C PRO A 50 35.75 11.67 -31.78
N ARG A 51 36.38 10.67 -31.16
CA ARG A 51 36.56 9.32 -31.76
C ARG A 51 35.28 8.50 -31.80
N GLU A 52 34.33 8.80 -30.91
CA GLU A 52 33.13 8.01 -30.67
C GLU A 52 31.85 8.85 -30.83
N LEU A 53 31.94 10.00 -31.51
CA LEU A 53 30.80 10.91 -31.67
C LEU A 53 29.54 10.16 -32.14
N ASP A 54 28.49 10.24 -31.33
CA ASP A 54 27.17 9.72 -31.67
C ASP A 54 26.07 10.72 -31.31
N ALA A 55 25.74 11.61 -32.25
CA ALA A 55 24.64 12.55 -32.08
C ALA A 55 23.27 11.87 -31.87
N ARG A 56 23.11 10.59 -32.26
CA ARG A 56 21.88 9.85 -31.97
C ARG A 56 21.78 9.49 -30.50
N GLN A 57 22.89 9.23 -29.81
CA GLN A 57 22.91 9.03 -28.35
C GLN A 57 22.40 10.29 -27.64
N TRP A 58 22.82 11.48 -28.09
CA TRP A 58 22.39 12.76 -27.53
C TRP A 58 20.87 12.94 -27.68
N VAL A 59 20.37 12.81 -28.92
CA VAL A 59 18.95 13.06 -29.23
C VAL A 59 18.03 11.98 -28.63
N ARG A 60 18.45 10.71 -28.60
CA ARG A 60 17.68 9.64 -27.92
C ARG A 60 17.58 9.88 -26.43
N THR A 61 18.65 10.36 -25.81
CA THR A 61 18.65 10.75 -24.39
C THR A 61 17.65 11.89 -24.17
N ALA A 62 17.71 12.94 -24.99
CA ALA A 62 16.76 14.06 -24.95
C ALA A 62 15.30 13.56 -25.05
N LYS A 63 14.99 12.73 -26.04
CA LYS A 63 13.66 12.15 -26.25
C LYS A 63 13.20 11.28 -25.08
N ARG A 64 14.08 10.44 -24.52
CA ARG A 64 13.77 9.57 -23.36
C ARG A 64 13.49 10.39 -22.11
N ALA A 65 14.26 11.45 -21.89
CA ALA A 65 14.02 12.37 -20.78
C ALA A 65 12.76 13.23 -21.00
N GLY A 66 12.33 13.44 -22.24
CA GLY A 66 11.06 14.09 -22.56
C GLY A 66 11.20 15.48 -23.18
N PHE A 67 12.44 15.89 -23.50
CA PHE A 67 12.72 17.08 -24.29
C PHE A 67 12.06 16.98 -25.67
N ARG A 68 11.66 18.12 -26.22
CA ARG A 68 10.90 18.21 -27.47
C ARG A 68 11.67 18.91 -28.59
N TYR A 69 12.69 19.68 -28.24
CA TYR A 69 13.63 20.25 -29.18
C TYR A 69 15.06 20.17 -28.67
N PHE A 70 16.01 20.36 -29.59
CA PHE A 70 17.43 20.24 -29.35
C PHE A 70 18.18 21.38 -30.06
N ILE A 71 19.03 22.10 -29.34
CA ILE A 71 19.89 23.16 -29.88
C ILE A 71 21.34 22.70 -29.83
N LEU A 72 22.05 22.82 -30.95
CA LEU A 72 23.49 22.59 -31.03
C LEU A 72 24.24 23.92 -31.19
N THR A 73 25.33 24.11 -30.46
CA THR A 73 26.27 25.22 -30.70
C THR A 73 27.06 24.99 -31.97
N ALA A 74 26.56 25.49 -33.11
CA ALA A 74 27.22 25.33 -34.40
C ALA A 74 28.57 26.05 -34.44
N LYS A 75 28.66 27.23 -33.82
CA LYS A 75 29.88 27.99 -33.60
C LYS A 75 29.75 28.84 -32.33
N HIS A 76 30.65 28.62 -31.37
CA HIS A 76 30.77 29.40 -30.14
C HIS A 76 31.75 30.59 -30.32
N HIS A 77 31.95 31.40 -29.29
CA HIS A 77 32.74 32.65 -29.33
C HIS A 77 34.19 32.47 -29.78
N ASP A 78 34.78 31.28 -29.61
CA ASP A 78 36.11 30.95 -30.10
C ASP A 78 36.18 30.91 -31.64
N GLY A 79 35.06 30.86 -32.34
CA GLY A 79 34.97 30.93 -33.80
C GLY A 79 35.06 29.57 -34.52
N PHE A 80 35.30 28.46 -33.81
CA PHE A 80 35.43 27.14 -34.44
C PHE A 80 34.06 26.64 -34.97
N CYS A 81 33.99 26.38 -36.27
CA CYS A 81 32.73 25.94 -36.90
C CYS A 81 32.60 24.41 -36.90
N LEU A 82 31.49 23.90 -36.36
CA LEU A 82 31.17 22.47 -36.29
C LEU A 82 30.70 21.83 -37.61
N TRP A 83 30.67 22.61 -38.69
CA TRP A 83 30.34 22.15 -40.04
C TRP A 83 31.42 22.61 -41.04
N PRO A 84 31.56 21.93 -42.19
CA PRO A 84 32.50 22.35 -43.23
C PRO A 84 32.01 23.62 -43.93
N THR A 85 32.39 24.78 -43.39
CA THR A 85 32.03 26.10 -43.95
C THR A 85 32.96 26.52 -45.10
N ALA A 86 32.45 27.33 -46.03
CA ALA A 86 33.25 27.91 -47.11
C ALA A 86 33.86 29.29 -46.75
N THR A 87 33.73 29.75 -45.51
CA THR A 87 34.17 31.10 -45.09
C THR A 87 35.50 31.12 -44.35
N THR A 88 35.84 30.09 -43.59
CA THR A 88 37.08 29.99 -42.79
C THR A 88 37.63 28.56 -42.77
N ASP A 89 38.94 28.41 -42.61
CA ASP A 89 39.59 27.12 -42.36
C ASP A 89 39.52 26.71 -40.87
N TYR A 90 39.04 27.57 -39.98
CA TYR A 90 38.84 27.26 -38.56
C TYR A 90 37.52 26.50 -38.33
N SER A 91 37.47 25.28 -38.84
CA SER A 91 36.30 24.41 -38.78
C SER A 91 36.68 22.93 -38.72
N VAL A 92 35.68 22.07 -38.55
CA VAL A 92 35.84 20.60 -38.62
C VAL A 92 36.52 20.13 -39.92
N ALA A 93 36.46 20.91 -41.01
CA ALA A 93 37.13 20.61 -42.26
C ALA A 93 38.68 20.57 -42.14
N SER A 94 39.23 21.29 -41.15
CA SER A 94 40.67 21.32 -40.85
C SER A 94 41.07 20.42 -39.68
N SER A 95 40.13 19.63 -39.16
CA SER A 95 40.35 18.70 -38.05
C SER A 95 40.67 17.28 -38.54
N PRO A 96 41.35 16.43 -37.74
CA PRO A 96 41.58 15.03 -38.08
C PRO A 96 40.29 14.19 -38.02
N TRP A 97 39.22 14.69 -37.41
CA TRP A 97 37.97 13.95 -37.26
C TRP A 97 37.36 13.61 -38.62
N LYS A 98 37.13 12.31 -38.85
CA LYS A 98 36.64 11.75 -40.12
C LYS A 98 37.43 12.27 -41.34
N ASP A 99 38.74 12.41 -41.21
CA ASP A 99 39.65 12.92 -42.25
C ASP A 99 39.24 14.30 -42.80
N GLY A 100 38.72 15.19 -41.93
CA GLY A 100 38.25 16.53 -42.30
C GLY A 100 36.93 16.53 -43.09
N LYS A 101 36.22 15.40 -43.14
CA LYS A 101 34.92 15.25 -43.85
C LYS A 101 33.73 15.16 -42.89
N GLY A 102 33.97 15.32 -41.60
CA GLY A 102 32.92 15.32 -40.58
C GLY A 102 32.06 16.57 -40.64
N ASP A 103 30.83 16.45 -40.15
CA ASP A 103 29.85 17.54 -40.06
C ASP A 103 28.93 17.25 -38.87
N VAL A 104 29.25 17.85 -37.71
CA VAL A 104 28.50 17.59 -36.47
C VAL A 104 27.09 18.15 -36.58
N VAL A 105 26.93 19.31 -37.25
CA VAL A 105 25.63 19.95 -37.47
C VAL A 105 24.71 19.03 -38.26
N LYS A 106 25.22 18.39 -39.33
CA LYS A 106 24.46 17.40 -40.10
C LYS A 106 24.09 16.18 -39.28
N GLU A 107 25.03 15.62 -38.51
CA GLU A 107 24.77 14.43 -37.70
C GLU A 107 23.69 14.67 -36.64
N CYS A 108 23.71 15.85 -36.01
CA CYS A 108 22.69 16.25 -35.04
C CYS A 108 21.33 16.54 -35.71
N ALA A 109 21.32 17.25 -36.83
CA ALA A 109 20.10 17.53 -37.59
C ALA A 109 19.40 16.26 -38.08
N ASP A 110 20.19 15.29 -38.59
CA ASP A 110 19.68 14.00 -39.04
C ASP A 110 19.16 13.16 -37.86
N ALA A 111 19.85 13.14 -36.71
CA ALA A 111 19.39 12.47 -35.51
C ALA A 111 18.07 13.04 -34.97
N CYS A 112 17.93 14.38 -34.94
CA CYS A 112 16.67 15.05 -34.55
C CYS A 112 15.52 14.64 -35.47
N ARG A 113 15.76 14.61 -36.80
CA ARG A 113 14.75 14.20 -37.79
C ARG A 113 14.34 12.74 -37.62
N GLU A 114 15.29 11.84 -37.37
CA GLU A 114 15.04 10.41 -37.15
C GLU A 114 14.20 10.17 -35.89
N GLU A 115 14.48 10.90 -34.81
CA GLU A 115 13.80 10.72 -33.53
C GLU A 115 12.51 11.54 -33.38
N GLY A 116 12.24 12.48 -34.29
CA GLY A 116 11.08 13.36 -34.26
C GLY A 116 11.20 14.50 -33.23
N ILE A 117 12.42 14.96 -32.98
CA ILE A 117 12.75 16.09 -32.10
C ILE A 117 12.96 17.34 -32.95
N GLY A 118 12.47 18.50 -32.51
CA GLY A 118 12.71 19.77 -33.17
C GLY A 118 14.19 20.14 -33.14
N PHE A 119 14.76 20.64 -34.24
CA PHE A 119 16.18 20.99 -34.32
C PHE A 119 16.37 22.51 -34.36
N GLY A 120 17.23 23.03 -33.52
CA GLY A 120 17.63 24.44 -33.47
C GLY A 120 19.15 24.60 -33.50
N LEU A 121 19.59 25.82 -33.78
CA LEU A 121 21.03 26.12 -33.91
C LEU A 121 21.39 27.36 -33.12
N TYR A 122 22.50 27.27 -32.41
CA TYR A 122 23.19 28.41 -31.85
C TYR A 122 24.30 28.87 -32.80
N LEU A 123 24.38 30.18 -33.02
CA LEU A 123 25.44 30.82 -33.79
C LEU A 123 25.87 32.10 -33.08
N SER A 124 27.07 32.13 -32.51
CA SER A 124 27.57 33.35 -31.86
C SER A 124 27.92 34.43 -32.88
N PRO A 125 27.38 35.66 -32.73
CA PRO A 125 27.83 36.83 -33.48
C PRO A 125 29.25 37.27 -33.09
N TRP A 126 29.65 37.10 -31.83
CA TRP A 126 31.01 37.42 -31.40
C TRP A 126 31.98 36.33 -31.86
N ASP A 127 33.05 36.75 -32.55
CA ASP A 127 34.07 35.83 -33.06
C ASP A 127 35.46 36.30 -32.67
N ARG A 128 36.15 35.46 -31.90
CA ARG A 128 37.50 35.73 -31.39
C ARG A 128 38.60 35.23 -32.32
N HIS A 129 38.26 34.45 -33.35
CA HIS A 129 39.20 33.92 -34.32
C HIS A 129 39.33 34.81 -35.56
N GLU A 130 38.19 35.23 -36.13
CA GLU A 130 38.14 35.80 -37.46
C GLU A 130 38.79 37.21 -37.54
N PRO A 131 39.88 37.40 -38.30
CA PRO A 131 40.58 38.68 -38.38
C PRO A 131 39.71 39.83 -38.87
N CYS A 132 38.69 39.57 -39.70
CA CYS A 132 37.79 40.63 -40.17
C CYS A 132 36.78 41.08 -39.13
N TYR A 133 36.69 40.46 -37.93
CA TYR A 133 35.74 40.86 -36.89
C TYR A 133 35.80 42.36 -36.56
N ALA A 134 36.98 42.97 -36.51
CA ALA A 134 37.11 44.41 -36.22
C ALA A 134 36.45 45.34 -37.26
N ASP A 135 36.25 44.88 -38.49
CA ASP A 135 35.53 45.60 -39.56
C ASP A 135 34.06 45.15 -39.58
N LYS A 136 33.16 46.03 -39.13
CA LYS A 136 31.72 45.75 -39.03
C LYS A 136 31.15 45.22 -40.35
N THR A 137 31.41 45.90 -41.47
CA THR A 137 30.79 45.54 -42.77
C THR A 137 31.37 44.26 -43.33
N ALA A 138 32.69 44.07 -43.24
CA ALA A 138 33.32 42.85 -43.70
C ALA A 138 32.84 41.63 -42.89
N TYR A 139 32.76 41.77 -41.56
CA TYR A 139 32.30 40.70 -40.70
C TYR A 139 30.81 40.41 -40.85
N ASP A 140 29.94 41.41 -41.01
CA ASP A 140 28.51 41.16 -41.23
C ASP A 140 28.29 40.36 -42.54
N HIS A 141 29.06 40.61 -43.60
CA HIS A 141 29.05 39.78 -44.81
C HIS A 141 29.60 38.36 -44.57
N PHE A 142 30.64 38.21 -43.76
CA PHE A 142 31.18 36.90 -43.36
C PHE A 142 30.15 36.09 -42.57
N TYR A 143 29.56 36.71 -41.55
CA TYR A 143 28.59 36.12 -40.65
C TYR A 143 27.29 35.73 -41.37
N THR A 144 26.76 36.61 -42.22
CA THR A 144 25.54 36.32 -43.00
C THR A 144 25.73 35.17 -43.97
N ARG A 145 26.94 34.97 -44.52
CA ARG A 145 27.26 33.77 -45.32
C ARG A 145 27.23 32.48 -44.48
N GLN A 146 27.83 32.49 -43.30
CA GLN A 146 27.78 31.33 -42.39
C GLN A 146 26.35 31.02 -41.96
N LEU A 147 25.58 32.06 -41.63
CA LEU A 147 24.16 31.92 -41.29
C LEU A 147 23.36 31.36 -42.47
N GLU A 148 23.57 31.83 -43.70
CA GLU A 148 22.88 31.31 -44.89
C GLU A 148 23.19 29.82 -45.14
N GLU A 149 24.45 29.38 -44.93
CA GLU A 149 24.83 27.96 -44.98
C GLU A 149 24.01 27.13 -43.96
N LEU A 150 23.92 27.59 -42.72
CA LEU A 150 23.17 26.92 -41.65
C LEU A 150 21.65 26.91 -41.89
N LEU A 151 21.09 28.03 -42.37
CA LEU A 151 19.66 28.17 -42.64
C LEU A 151 19.19 27.34 -43.85
N THR A 152 20.08 26.93 -44.75
CA THR A 152 19.71 26.24 -45.99
C THR A 152 20.18 24.78 -46.05
N GLY A 153 21.19 24.40 -45.28
CA GLY A 153 21.87 23.10 -45.39
C GLY A 153 21.27 21.95 -44.58
N TYR A 154 20.56 22.23 -43.48
CA TYR A 154 20.29 21.22 -42.43
C TYR A 154 18.81 20.89 -42.19
N GLY A 155 17.91 21.51 -42.94
CA GLY A 155 16.46 21.29 -42.85
C GLY A 155 15.73 22.35 -42.03
N PRO A 156 14.46 22.12 -41.66
CA PRO A 156 13.66 23.08 -40.90
C PRO A 156 14.22 23.29 -39.49
N LEU A 157 14.34 24.54 -39.08
CA LEU A 157 14.81 24.91 -37.75
C LEU A 157 13.63 25.38 -36.90
N VAL A 158 13.57 24.94 -35.64
CA VAL A 158 12.56 25.40 -34.68
C VAL A 158 13.00 26.66 -33.96
N GLU A 159 14.31 26.87 -33.83
CA GLU A 159 14.90 27.99 -33.12
C GLU A 159 16.30 28.32 -33.63
N ILE A 160 16.58 29.63 -33.74
CA ILE A 160 17.91 30.19 -33.94
C ILE A 160 18.30 30.98 -32.69
N TRP A 161 19.37 30.53 -32.06
CA TRP A 161 19.89 31.10 -30.83
C TRP A 161 21.09 32.02 -31.13
N PHE A 162 20.92 33.32 -30.88
CA PHE A 162 21.99 34.29 -31.03
C PHE A 162 22.48 34.74 -29.65
N ASP A 163 23.77 34.56 -29.39
CA ASP A 163 24.37 34.91 -28.11
C ASP A 163 24.77 36.38 -28.02
N GLY A 164 24.26 37.07 -27.01
CA GLY A 164 24.59 38.47 -26.75
C GLY A 164 25.91 38.70 -26.02
N ALA A 165 26.51 37.66 -25.42
CA ALA A 165 27.74 37.79 -24.66
C ALA A 165 28.93 38.22 -25.54
N GLY A 166 29.67 39.24 -25.10
CA GLY A 166 30.82 39.81 -25.83
C GLY A 166 30.46 40.67 -27.04
N SER A 167 29.16 40.84 -27.32
CA SER A 167 28.63 41.73 -28.35
C SER A 167 28.34 43.15 -27.83
N GLU A 168 28.64 43.45 -26.57
CA GLU A 168 28.30 44.73 -25.95
C GLU A 168 28.93 45.92 -26.69
N GLY A 169 28.10 46.89 -27.08
CA GLY A 169 28.54 48.09 -27.80
C GLY A 169 28.89 47.84 -29.27
N ARG A 170 28.72 46.62 -29.78
CA ARG A 170 28.83 46.32 -31.21
C ARG A 170 27.48 46.41 -31.90
N GLU A 171 27.44 47.11 -33.03
CA GLU A 171 26.27 47.13 -33.91
C GLU A 171 26.50 46.14 -35.05
N TYR A 172 25.53 45.25 -35.25
CA TYR A 172 25.47 44.33 -36.39
C TYR A 172 24.35 44.76 -37.34
N ASP A 173 24.44 44.39 -38.61
CA ASP A 173 23.35 44.52 -39.58
C ASP A 173 22.21 43.52 -39.31
N TRP A 174 21.51 43.70 -38.18
CA TRP A 174 20.35 42.90 -37.78
C TRP A 174 19.25 42.86 -38.86
N PRO A 175 18.91 43.95 -39.58
CA PRO A 175 17.97 43.88 -40.69
C PRO A 175 18.33 42.83 -41.76
N SER A 176 19.60 42.75 -42.15
CA SER A 176 20.07 41.73 -43.10
C SER A 176 20.08 40.32 -42.48
N ILE A 177 20.57 40.18 -41.24
CA ILE A 177 20.64 38.90 -40.52
C ILE A 177 19.25 38.29 -40.32
N ILE A 178 18.31 39.05 -39.74
CA ILE A 178 16.92 38.63 -39.54
C ILE A 178 16.20 38.45 -40.88
N GLY A 179 16.53 39.26 -41.88
CA GLY A 179 16.03 39.12 -43.25
C GLY A 179 16.37 37.76 -43.87
N LEU A 180 17.54 37.18 -43.56
CA LEU A 180 17.90 35.82 -43.98
C LEU A 180 17.07 34.76 -43.26
N VAL A 181 16.94 34.86 -41.92
CA VAL A 181 16.12 33.92 -41.14
C VAL A 181 14.68 33.90 -41.67
N LYS A 182 14.05 35.08 -41.84
CA LYS A 182 12.68 35.19 -42.38
C LYS A 182 12.54 34.63 -43.80
N ARG A 183 13.59 34.74 -44.63
CA ARG A 183 13.57 34.26 -46.02
C ARG A 183 13.67 32.74 -46.11
N HIS A 184 14.55 32.14 -45.31
CA HIS A 184 14.91 30.73 -45.43
C HIS A 184 14.22 29.84 -44.39
N GLN A 185 13.96 30.37 -43.20
CA GLN A 185 13.38 29.66 -42.06
C GLN A 185 12.28 30.51 -41.38
N PRO A 186 11.21 30.89 -42.11
CA PRO A 186 10.16 31.78 -41.59
C PRO A 186 9.42 31.23 -40.36
N GLY A 187 9.52 29.92 -40.10
CA GLY A 187 8.91 29.27 -38.94
C GLY A 187 9.86 29.02 -37.77
N ALA A 188 11.12 29.45 -37.85
CA ALA A 188 12.07 29.36 -36.75
C ALA A 188 11.85 30.51 -35.76
N MET A 189 11.86 30.18 -34.48
CA MET A 189 11.89 31.18 -33.42
C MET A 189 13.28 31.83 -33.36
N ILE A 190 13.34 33.08 -32.93
CA ILE A 190 14.57 33.88 -32.86
C ILE A 190 14.79 34.29 -31.41
N PHE A 191 15.89 33.85 -30.82
CA PHE A 191 16.23 34.16 -29.46
C PHE A 191 16.94 35.50 -29.32
N ASN A 192 16.44 36.32 -28.39
CA ASN A 192 16.96 37.52 -27.76
C ASN A 192 17.32 38.73 -28.65
N MET A 193 17.99 38.54 -29.78
CA MET A 193 18.59 39.63 -30.57
C MET A 193 17.89 39.94 -31.90
N GLY A 194 18.08 41.17 -32.40
CA GLY A 194 17.49 41.65 -33.65
C GLY A 194 15.99 41.87 -33.55
N ALA A 195 15.20 40.97 -34.17
CA ALA A 195 13.74 40.95 -34.06
C ALA A 195 13.28 39.66 -33.35
N PRO A 196 13.53 39.53 -32.05
CA PRO A 196 13.34 38.27 -31.34
C PRO A 196 11.87 37.86 -31.25
N THR A 197 11.63 36.55 -31.23
CA THR A 197 10.34 35.96 -30.87
C THR A 197 10.39 35.28 -29.49
N ILE A 198 11.58 35.19 -28.89
CA ILE A 198 11.86 34.66 -27.54
C ILE A 198 12.80 35.65 -26.85
N ARG A 199 12.61 35.90 -25.56
CA ARG A 199 13.52 36.71 -24.75
C ARG A 199 14.29 35.85 -23.77
N TRP A 200 15.51 36.26 -23.49
CA TRP A 200 16.28 35.68 -22.40
C TRP A 200 15.69 36.08 -21.04
N VAL A 201 15.68 35.15 -20.08
CA VAL A 201 15.14 35.40 -18.74
C VAL A 201 16.02 36.31 -17.89
N GLY A 202 17.31 36.44 -18.21
CA GLY A 202 18.24 37.35 -17.55
C GLY A 202 19.20 36.72 -16.53
N ASN A 203 19.24 35.39 -16.43
CA ASN A 203 20.19 34.60 -15.62
C ASN A 203 20.43 33.22 -16.29
N GLU A 204 21.51 32.56 -15.87
CA GLU A 204 21.88 31.19 -16.30
C GLU A 204 21.57 30.14 -15.21
N ASP A 205 20.82 30.52 -14.15
CA ASP A 205 20.39 29.62 -13.08
C ASP A 205 19.12 28.84 -13.47
N GLY A 206 18.55 29.12 -14.65
CA GLY A 206 17.32 28.51 -15.14
C GLY A 206 16.04 29.04 -14.48
N LEU A 207 16.09 30.23 -13.86
CA LEU A 207 15.01 30.72 -12.99
C LEU A 207 14.23 31.87 -13.63
N ALA A 208 12.92 31.70 -13.82
CA ALA A 208 12.02 32.77 -14.23
C ALA A 208 11.50 33.56 -13.01
N PRO A 209 11.51 34.91 -13.06
CA PRO A 209 10.85 35.71 -12.04
C PRO A 209 9.34 35.41 -12.02
N TYR A 210 8.69 35.62 -10.88
CA TYR A 210 7.23 35.51 -10.79
C TYR A 210 6.62 36.85 -10.34
N PRO A 211 5.65 37.42 -11.08
CA PRO A 211 5.05 36.90 -12.33
C PRO A 211 5.99 36.97 -13.54
N CYS A 212 5.84 36.02 -14.48
CA CYS A 212 6.55 35.99 -15.77
C CYS A 212 5.54 36.20 -16.92
N TRP A 213 5.36 37.43 -17.37
CA TRP A 213 4.43 37.74 -18.47
C TRP A 213 4.99 37.29 -19.82
N ASN A 214 4.16 36.81 -20.74
CA ASN A 214 4.62 36.41 -22.08
C ASN A 214 4.83 37.60 -23.03
N THR A 215 4.33 38.77 -22.66
CA THR A 215 4.56 40.03 -23.38
C THR A 215 5.75 40.78 -22.79
N ALA A 216 6.62 41.31 -23.64
CA ALA A 216 7.77 42.11 -23.24
C ALA A 216 8.07 43.22 -24.27
N GLU A 217 8.75 44.28 -23.82
CA GLU A 217 9.19 45.40 -24.66
C GLU A 217 10.72 45.47 -24.78
N SER A 218 11.47 44.72 -23.95
CA SER A 218 12.93 44.65 -23.98
C SER A 218 13.47 43.41 -23.25
N ALA A 219 14.76 43.12 -23.43
CA ALA A 219 15.53 42.10 -22.70
C ALA A 219 16.98 42.57 -22.46
N ARG A 220 17.71 41.87 -21.58
CA ARG A 220 19.14 42.11 -21.32
C ARG A 220 20.01 41.59 -22.46
N VAL A 221 21.12 42.28 -22.71
CA VAL A 221 22.14 41.87 -23.69
C VAL A 221 22.90 40.63 -23.20
N SER A 222 23.34 40.62 -21.95
CA SER A 222 24.09 39.53 -21.32
C SER A 222 23.91 39.53 -19.80
N MET A 223 24.31 38.45 -19.12
CA MET A 223 24.27 38.38 -17.65
C MET A 223 25.30 39.30 -16.98
N PHE A 224 26.34 39.68 -17.72
CA PHE A 224 27.49 40.42 -17.22
C PHE A 224 27.30 41.94 -17.27
N SER A 225 26.16 42.42 -17.77
CA SER A 225 25.86 43.84 -17.89
C SER A 225 24.38 44.17 -17.67
N ASP A 226 24.09 45.40 -17.26
CA ASP A 226 22.73 45.94 -17.20
C ASP A 226 22.25 46.50 -18.55
N ALA A 227 23.00 46.28 -19.64
CA ALA A 227 22.64 46.77 -20.96
C ALA A 227 21.37 46.06 -21.47
N SER A 228 20.44 46.83 -22.03
CA SER A 228 19.21 46.32 -22.67
C SER A 228 19.33 46.35 -24.19
N LEU A 229 18.62 45.46 -24.86
CA LEU A 229 18.56 45.39 -26.32
C LEU A 229 17.53 46.36 -26.89
N ASP A 230 17.94 47.14 -27.89
CA ASP A 230 17.04 47.89 -28.76
C ASP A 230 16.55 46.95 -29.87
N TRP A 231 15.38 46.36 -29.67
CA TRP A 231 14.78 45.45 -30.65
C TRP A 231 14.32 46.17 -31.92
N LEU A 232 14.35 45.46 -33.04
CA LEU A 232 13.86 45.99 -34.32
C LEU A 232 12.35 46.27 -34.25
N PRO A 233 11.83 47.31 -34.94
CA PRO A 233 10.40 47.70 -34.86
C PRO A 233 9.39 46.61 -35.23
N GLU A 234 9.81 45.62 -36.01
CA GLU A 234 9.00 44.44 -36.38
C GLU A 234 8.88 43.36 -35.29
N THR A 235 9.52 43.54 -34.14
CA THR A 235 9.47 42.58 -33.03
C THR A 235 8.03 42.43 -32.53
N PRO A 236 7.52 41.19 -32.39
CA PRO A 236 6.16 40.99 -31.89
C PRO A 236 6.04 41.45 -30.44
N ARG A 237 4.80 41.75 -30.00
CA ARG A 237 4.53 42.06 -28.58
C ARG A 237 4.56 40.81 -27.68
N TRP A 238 4.35 39.63 -28.26
CA TRP A 238 4.45 38.34 -27.58
C TRP A 238 5.87 37.80 -27.75
N VAL A 239 6.66 37.84 -26.69
CA VAL A 239 8.08 37.47 -26.68
C VAL A 239 8.34 36.71 -25.38
N PRO A 240 7.90 35.44 -25.25
CA PRO A 240 7.98 34.67 -24.02
C PRO A 240 9.42 34.44 -23.57
N ALA A 241 9.59 34.14 -22.27
CA ALA A 241 10.90 33.87 -21.69
C ALA A 241 11.36 32.44 -21.95
N GLU A 242 12.65 32.29 -22.23
CA GLU A 242 13.39 31.03 -22.14
C GLU A 242 14.41 31.13 -20.99
N CYS A 243 14.45 30.07 -20.19
CA CYS A 243 15.40 29.88 -19.10
C CYS A 243 16.46 28.86 -19.54
N ASP A 244 17.68 29.32 -19.77
CA ASP A 244 18.81 28.44 -20.03
C ASP A 244 19.63 28.18 -18.74
N VAL A 245 20.17 26.97 -18.63
CA VAL A 245 21.00 26.55 -17.49
C VAL A 245 21.81 25.30 -17.83
N PRO A 246 23.08 25.20 -17.40
CA PRO A 246 23.83 23.96 -17.52
C PRO A 246 23.46 22.93 -16.45
N ILE A 247 23.41 21.65 -16.83
CA ILE A 247 23.17 20.53 -15.90
C ILE A 247 24.29 20.39 -14.85
N ARG A 248 25.48 20.91 -15.15
CA ARG A 248 26.61 21.04 -14.23
C ARG A 248 26.78 22.52 -13.88
N LYS A 249 26.84 22.84 -12.59
CA LYS A 249 26.90 24.22 -12.11
C LYS A 249 28.04 24.99 -12.78
N ASP A 250 27.71 26.13 -13.41
CA ASP A 250 28.64 27.02 -14.10
C ASP A 250 29.48 26.35 -15.20
N ARG A 251 28.98 25.29 -15.85
CA ARG A 251 29.68 24.56 -16.91
C ARG A 251 28.88 24.38 -18.18
N TRP A 252 29.18 25.19 -19.19
CA TRP A 252 28.55 25.05 -20.50
C TRP A 252 29.23 23.93 -21.28
N PHE A 253 30.56 23.87 -21.30
CA PHE A 253 31.31 22.78 -21.91
C PHE A 253 31.57 21.64 -20.90
N TRP A 254 31.91 20.45 -21.42
CA TRP A 254 32.32 19.35 -20.56
C TRP A 254 33.77 19.55 -20.09
N HIS A 255 33.99 19.26 -18.81
CA HIS A 255 35.28 19.28 -18.14
C HIS A 255 35.51 17.93 -17.42
N PRO A 256 36.74 17.37 -17.46
CA PRO A 256 37.02 16.07 -16.86
C PRO A 256 37.08 16.14 -15.32
N ASN A 257 36.50 15.14 -14.64
CA ASN A 257 36.52 14.95 -13.18
C ASN A 257 35.76 16.04 -12.37
N GLU A 258 34.64 16.54 -12.87
CA GLU A 258 33.78 17.51 -12.17
C GLU A 258 32.35 16.98 -11.93
N GLU A 259 32.15 15.67 -11.79
CA GLU A 259 30.84 15.02 -11.53
C GLU A 259 30.12 15.58 -10.30
N GLU A 260 30.84 16.11 -9.32
CA GLU A 260 30.29 16.75 -8.13
C GLU A 260 29.50 18.04 -8.43
N LEU A 261 29.70 18.65 -9.60
CA LEU A 261 28.97 19.84 -10.03
C LEU A 261 27.61 19.51 -10.67
N LEU A 262 27.31 18.23 -10.90
CA LEU A 262 26.07 17.77 -11.52
C LEU A 262 24.87 18.07 -10.63
N LEU A 263 23.95 18.91 -11.10
CA LEU A 263 22.73 19.31 -10.37
C LEU A 263 21.92 18.10 -9.95
N SER A 264 21.61 18.00 -8.65
CA SER A 264 20.77 16.96 -8.08
C SER A 264 19.36 16.96 -8.69
N LEU A 265 18.65 15.84 -8.56
CA LEU A 265 17.26 15.74 -9.04
C LEU A 265 16.36 16.80 -8.41
N ASP A 266 16.55 17.10 -7.12
CA ASP A 266 15.77 18.12 -6.41
C ASP A 266 16.05 19.53 -6.94
N GLU A 267 17.32 19.85 -7.24
CA GLU A 267 17.69 21.12 -7.86
C GLU A 267 17.06 21.27 -9.25
N LEU A 268 17.10 20.21 -10.08
CA LEU A 268 16.48 20.21 -11.41
C LEU A 268 14.96 20.35 -11.34
N MET A 269 14.31 19.67 -10.40
CA MET A 269 12.86 19.81 -10.20
C MET A 269 12.49 21.21 -9.72
N ASP A 270 13.30 21.82 -8.84
CA ASP A 270 13.08 23.18 -8.39
C ASP A 270 13.25 24.20 -9.53
N ILE A 271 14.25 24.01 -10.41
CA ILE A 271 14.38 24.75 -11.66
C ILE A 271 13.12 24.59 -12.53
N TYR A 272 12.61 23.36 -12.71
CA TYR A 272 11.39 23.10 -13.49
C TYR A 272 10.17 23.86 -12.95
N TYR A 273 9.96 23.85 -11.62
CA TYR A 273 8.88 24.62 -10.99
C TYR A 273 9.03 26.13 -11.22
N ARG A 274 10.28 26.63 -11.19
CA ARG A 274 10.59 28.06 -11.30
C ARG A 274 10.87 28.52 -12.74
N SER A 275 10.73 27.65 -13.73
CA SER A 275 10.82 27.95 -15.17
C SER A 275 9.51 27.60 -15.88
N VAL A 276 9.32 26.32 -16.23
CA VAL A 276 8.11 25.78 -16.87
C VAL A 276 6.88 25.99 -15.99
N GLY A 277 7.02 25.84 -14.68
CA GLY A 277 5.95 26.14 -13.73
C GLY A 277 5.59 27.62 -13.61
N HIS A 278 6.39 28.52 -14.20
CA HIS A 278 6.14 29.96 -14.32
C HIS A 278 5.78 30.38 -15.75
N GLY A 279 5.55 29.43 -16.66
CA GLY A 279 5.11 29.68 -18.04
C GLY A 279 6.24 29.96 -19.03
N ALA A 280 7.50 29.82 -18.61
CA ALA A 280 8.68 29.90 -19.48
C ALA A 280 9.01 28.53 -20.09
N THR A 281 9.91 28.50 -21.08
CA THR A 281 10.53 27.26 -21.57
C THR A 281 11.86 27.05 -20.85
N LEU A 282 12.22 25.81 -20.53
CA LEU A 282 13.51 25.44 -19.93
C LEU A 282 14.42 24.82 -20.99
N LEU A 283 15.57 25.46 -21.21
CA LEU A 283 16.63 25.00 -22.10
C LEU A 283 17.81 24.47 -21.25
N LEU A 284 17.85 23.15 -21.03
CA LEU A 284 18.86 22.51 -20.19
C LEU A 284 20.07 22.09 -21.01
N ASN A 285 21.25 22.63 -20.68
CA ASN A 285 22.50 22.25 -21.34
C ASN A 285 23.10 20.96 -20.78
N VAL A 286 23.41 20.02 -21.67
CA VAL A 286 24.09 18.74 -21.36
C VAL A 286 25.23 18.56 -22.36
N ALA A 287 26.47 18.71 -21.90
CA ALA A 287 27.63 18.76 -22.79
C ALA A 287 28.19 17.35 -23.08
N PRO A 288 28.48 17.01 -24.36
CA PRO A 288 29.28 15.83 -24.69
C PRO A 288 30.72 15.96 -24.22
N ASP A 289 31.33 14.84 -23.85
CA ASP A 289 32.74 14.73 -23.46
C ASP A 289 33.70 14.68 -24.68
N ASP A 290 34.99 14.52 -24.40
CA ASP A 290 36.05 14.45 -25.41
C ASP A 290 35.98 13.21 -26.33
N ARG A 291 35.20 12.18 -25.96
CA ARG A 291 34.87 11.05 -26.85
C ARG A 291 33.84 11.48 -27.90
N GLY A 292 32.99 12.44 -27.57
CA GLY A 292 31.82 12.88 -28.36
C GLY A 292 30.51 12.24 -27.90
N LEU A 293 30.43 11.79 -26.65
CA LEU A 293 29.23 11.19 -26.05
C LEU A 293 28.75 12.04 -24.88
N LEU A 294 27.44 12.04 -24.61
CA LEU A 294 26.96 12.53 -23.32
C LEU A 294 27.50 11.61 -22.21
N PRO A 295 28.14 12.14 -21.16
CA PRO A 295 28.63 11.35 -20.04
C PRO A 295 27.51 10.51 -19.42
N GLU A 296 27.84 9.29 -19.01
CA GLU A 296 26.87 8.33 -18.49
C GLU A 296 26.15 8.85 -17.24
N ALA A 297 26.84 9.60 -16.36
CA ALA A 297 26.23 10.22 -15.19
C ALA A 297 25.17 11.29 -15.56
N ASP A 298 25.44 12.09 -16.58
CA ASP A 298 24.58 13.17 -17.04
C ASP A 298 23.34 12.58 -17.73
N VAL A 299 23.53 11.50 -18.52
CA VAL A 299 22.45 10.70 -19.11
C VAL A 299 21.53 10.13 -18.03
N CYS A 300 22.10 9.52 -16.97
CA CYS A 300 21.30 9.01 -15.86
C CYS A 300 20.48 10.13 -15.19
N ARG A 301 21.12 11.25 -14.84
CA ARG A 301 20.46 12.37 -14.16
C ARG A 301 19.35 13.01 -14.99
N VAL A 302 19.56 13.22 -16.28
CA VAL A 302 18.54 13.83 -17.15
C VAL A 302 17.36 12.89 -17.40
N VAL A 303 17.60 11.58 -17.46
CA VAL A 303 16.51 10.58 -17.53
C VAL A 303 15.73 10.52 -16.22
N GLU A 304 16.42 10.53 -15.06
CA GLU A 304 15.79 10.63 -13.73
C GLU A 304 14.88 11.86 -13.64
N PHE A 305 15.37 13.02 -14.08
CA PHE A 305 14.59 14.26 -14.12
C PHE A 305 13.33 14.15 -14.98
N GLY A 306 13.47 13.58 -16.18
CA GLY A 306 12.35 13.30 -17.07
C GLY A 306 11.31 12.34 -16.49
N ASP A 307 11.78 11.27 -15.84
CA ASP A 307 10.92 10.28 -15.17
C ASP A 307 10.21 10.90 -13.97
N GLU A 308 10.85 11.80 -13.21
CA GLU A 308 10.24 12.49 -12.07
C GLU A 308 9.17 13.50 -12.50
N ILE A 309 9.38 14.27 -13.58
CA ILE A 309 8.33 15.13 -14.15
C ILE A 309 7.12 14.29 -14.55
N ARG A 310 7.34 13.15 -15.24
CA ARG A 310 6.25 12.23 -15.62
C ARG A 310 5.55 11.62 -14.41
N ARG A 311 6.29 11.25 -13.36
CA ARG A 311 5.72 10.74 -12.11
C ARG A 311 4.78 11.76 -11.47
N ARG A 312 5.19 13.04 -11.45
CA ARG A 312 4.42 14.12 -10.81
C ARG A 312 3.25 14.65 -11.64
N PHE A 313 3.38 14.66 -12.96
CA PHE A 313 2.44 15.40 -13.83
C PHE A 313 1.88 14.57 -15.00
N GLY A 314 2.22 13.28 -15.09
CA GLY A 314 1.75 12.40 -16.16
C GLY A 314 0.31 11.90 -15.98
N ALA A 315 -0.21 11.87 -14.74
CA ALA A 315 -1.55 11.40 -14.42
C ALA A 315 -2.23 12.31 -13.37
N PRO A 316 -3.15 13.21 -13.77
CA PRO A 316 -3.88 14.04 -12.82
C PRO A 316 -4.89 13.21 -12.00
N VAL A 317 -5.16 13.64 -10.77
CA VAL A 317 -6.28 13.11 -9.94
C VAL A 317 -7.61 13.43 -10.62
N THR A 318 -7.73 14.63 -11.16
CA THR A 318 -8.86 15.11 -11.95
C THR A 318 -8.41 16.34 -12.74
N GLY A 319 -9.10 16.66 -13.84
CA GLY A 319 -8.80 17.85 -14.61
C GLY A 319 -9.94 18.26 -15.54
N MET A 320 -9.95 19.55 -15.88
CA MET A 320 -10.93 20.12 -16.79
C MET A 320 -10.33 21.26 -17.63
N SER A 321 -11.05 21.64 -18.69
CA SER A 321 -10.90 22.92 -19.39
C SER A 321 -12.16 23.77 -19.17
N GLY A 322 -12.09 25.09 -19.29
CA GLY A 322 -13.27 25.93 -19.08
C GLY A 322 -13.06 27.41 -19.38
N GLU A 323 -14.14 28.18 -19.30
CA GLU A 323 -14.14 29.64 -19.47
C GLU A 323 -15.00 30.34 -18.41
N GLY A 324 -14.59 31.53 -17.99
CA GLY A 324 -15.29 32.36 -17.01
C GLY A 324 -14.49 32.62 -15.73
N ASP A 325 -15.08 33.45 -14.85
CA ASP A 325 -14.37 34.02 -13.70
C ASP A 325 -14.33 33.09 -12.48
N CYS A 326 -15.01 31.95 -12.55
CA CYS A 326 -15.04 30.97 -11.47
C CYS A 326 -15.22 29.57 -12.07
N LEU A 327 -14.28 28.67 -11.79
CA LEU A 327 -14.31 27.28 -12.24
C LEU A 327 -14.18 26.37 -11.03
N GLU A 328 -15.07 25.39 -10.93
CA GLU A 328 -15.05 24.38 -9.87
C GLU A 328 -14.67 23.02 -10.46
N LEU A 329 -13.67 22.39 -9.84
CA LEU A 329 -13.14 21.10 -10.23
C LEU A 329 -13.56 20.06 -9.17
N PRO A 330 -14.45 19.11 -9.50
CA PRO A 330 -14.87 18.06 -8.57
C PRO A 330 -13.81 16.96 -8.43
N LEU A 331 -13.64 16.45 -7.21
CA LEU A 331 -12.77 15.34 -6.83
C LEU A 331 -13.61 14.23 -6.18
N ALA A 332 -13.16 12.99 -6.30
CA ALA A 332 -13.74 11.91 -5.52
C ALA A 332 -13.51 12.14 -4.01
N PRO A 333 -14.45 11.75 -3.14
CA PRO A 333 -14.27 11.85 -1.70
C PRO A 333 -12.97 11.22 -1.20
N GLY A 334 -12.33 11.87 -0.22
CA GLY A 334 -11.12 11.37 0.44
C GLY A 334 -9.82 11.49 -0.36
N LYS A 335 -9.81 12.15 -1.52
CA LYS A 335 -8.57 12.39 -2.28
C LYS A 335 -7.80 13.58 -1.71
N ALA A 336 -6.51 13.36 -1.44
CA ALA A 336 -5.55 14.42 -1.13
C ALA A 336 -4.94 14.98 -2.42
N ILE A 337 -4.67 16.28 -2.43
CA ILE A 337 -3.95 16.98 -3.49
C ILE A 337 -2.90 17.90 -2.87
N ASP A 338 -1.79 18.09 -3.58
CA ASP A 338 -0.68 18.96 -3.17
C ASP A 338 -0.16 19.83 -4.34
N HIS A 339 -0.68 19.63 -5.55
CA HIS A 339 -0.31 20.38 -6.73
C HIS A 339 -1.53 20.69 -7.61
N VAL A 340 -1.52 21.86 -8.23
CA VAL A 340 -2.50 22.25 -9.25
C VAL A 340 -1.79 22.85 -10.46
N VAL A 341 -2.13 22.35 -11.65
CA VAL A 341 -1.64 22.88 -12.93
C VAL A 341 -2.74 23.69 -13.60
N LEU A 342 -2.43 24.96 -13.87
CA LEU A 342 -3.29 25.91 -14.57
C LEU A 342 -2.64 26.29 -15.90
N MET A 343 -3.40 26.32 -16.99
CA MET A 343 -2.90 26.72 -18.31
C MET A 343 -3.98 27.52 -19.05
N GLU A 344 -3.68 28.74 -19.47
CA GLU A 344 -4.57 29.51 -20.33
C GLU A 344 -4.59 28.94 -21.75
N ASP A 345 -5.69 29.18 -22.45
CA ASP A 345 -5.75 29.00 -23.90
C ASP A 345 -5.11 30.21 -24.60
N ILE A 346 -3.77 30.22 -24.60
CA ILE A 346 -2.95 31.35 -25.06
C ILE A 346 -3.08 31.64 -26.56
N ARG A 347 -3.75 30.80 -27.36
CA ARG A 347 -4.12 31.11 -28.77
C ARG A 347 -4.90 32.42 -28.91
N HIS A 348 -5.44 32.89 -27.81
CA HIS A 348 -6.24 34.09 -27.71
C HIS A 348 -5.59 35.18 -26.83
N GLY A 349 -4.29 35.09 -26.58
CA GLY A 349 -3.55 35.97 -25.69
C GLY A 349 -3.61 35.53 -24.21
N GLU A 350 -2.75 36.14 -23.41
CA GLU A 350 -2.71 36.00 -21.95
C GLU A 350 -3.75 36.94 -21.34
N ARG A 351 -4.70 36.38 -20.57
CA ARG A 351 -5.90 37.11 -20.11
C ARG A 351 -6.00 37.23 -18.60
N ILE A 352 -5.49 36.26 -17.85
CA ILE A 352 -5.69 36.17 -16.40
C ILE A 352 -4.59 36.94 -15.68
N HIS A 353 -4.97 38.06 -15.08
CA HIS A 353 -4.02 38.92 -14.36
C HIS A 353 -3.86 38.53 -12.89
N ALA A 354 -4.92 38.06 -12.24
CA ALA A 354 -4.89 37.59 -10.87
C ALA A 354 -5.93 36.50 -10.62
N TYR A 355 -5.61 35.52 -9.77
CA TYR A 355 -6.52 34.44 -9.37
C TYR A 355 -6.32 34.04 -7.90
N ALA A 356 -7.32 33.36 -7.35
CA ALA A 356 -7.25 32.64 -6.08
C ALA A 356 -7.66 31.18 -6.31
N LEU A 357 -6.94 30.25 -5.68
CA LEU A 357 -7.28 28.84 -5.65
C LEU A 357 -7.78 28.49 -4.25
N GLU A 358 -8.92 27.82 -4.16
CA GLU A 358 -9.59 27.48 -2.92
C GLU A 358 -9.96 25.99 -2.90
N ALA A 359 -9.95 25.35 -1.73
CA ALA A 359 -10.45 23.99 -1.48
C ALA A 359 -11.68 24.02 -0.59
N TYR A 360 -12.64 23.13 -0.85
CA TYR A 360 -13.80 22.95 0.03
C TYR A 360 -13.46 21.94 1.13
N ALA A 361 -13.35 22.40 2.37
CA ALA A 361 -13.01 21.55 3.51
C ALA A 361 -13.74 22.02 4.79
N GLY A 362 -14.34 21.09 5.53
CA GLY A 362 -15.04 21.41 6.78
C GLY A 362 -16.33 22.23 6.60
N GLY A 363 -16.97 22.16 5.42
CA GLY A 363 -18.20 22.89 5.12
C GLY A 363 -17.98 24.31 4.55
N GLU A 364 -16.74 24.77 4.44
CA GLU A 364 -16.37 26.10 3.96
C GLU A 364 -15.30 26.04 2.86
N TRP A 365 -15.16 27.14 2.10
CA TRP A 365 -14.08 27.32 1.13
C TRP A 365 -12.88 27.93 1.83
N LYS A 366 -11.73 27.26 1.75
CA LYS A 366 -10.44 27.73 2.28
C LYS A 366 -9.52 28.08 1.13
N GLU A 367 -8.95 29.27 1.16
CA GLU A 367 -7.95 29.69 0.18
C GLU A 367 -6.66 28.89 0.37
N LEU A 368 -6.17 28.28 -0.70
CA LEU A 368 -4.90 27.56 -0.74
C LEU A 368 -3.76 28.51 -1.14
N THR A 369 -3.98 29.30 -2.19
CA THR A 369 -2.96 30.20 -2.76
C THR A 369 -3.60 31.31 -3.59
N ARG A 370 -2.83 32.37 -3.83
CA ARG A 370 -3.14 33.46 -4.75
C ARG A 370 -1.99 33.66 -5.72
N GLY A 371 -2.32 33.93 -6.98
CA GLY A 371 -1.33 34.14 -8.01
C GLY A 371 -1.76 35.11 -9.10
N SER A 372 -0.88 35.30 -10.07
CA SER A 372 -1.02 36.15 -11.25
C SER A 372 -0.32 35.48 -12.44
N ALA A 373 -0.55 35.98 -13.66
CA ALA A 373 0.12 35.52 -14.89
C ALA A 373 0.10 33.98 -15.06
N ILE A 374 -1.08 33.40 -15.32
CA ILE A 374 -1.17 31.95 -15.59
C ILE A 374 -0.46 31.63 -16.91
N GLY A 375 -0.77 32.39 -17.98
CA GLY A 375 -0.08 32.29 -19.25
C GLY A 375 -0.10 30.87 -19.82
N HIS A 376 1.03 30.41 -20.36
CA HIS A 376 1.14 29.07 -20.93
C HIS A 376 0.92 27.96 -19.89
N LYS A 377 1.61 28.05 -18.74
CA LYS A 377 1.51 27.10 -17.64
C LYS A 377 1.88 27.74 -16.32
N ARG A 378 1.10 27.41 -15.29
CA ARG A 378 1.37 27.73 -13.90
C ARG A 378 1.21 26.48 -13.04
N ILE A 379 2.25 26.14 -12.29
CA ILE A 379 2.20 25.01 -11.34
C ILE A 379 2.16 25.60 -9.93
N GLU A 380 1.01 25.44 -9.28
CA GLU A 380 0.83 25.79 -7.86
C GLU A 380 1.18 24.58 -6.99
N ARG A 381 2.07 24.81 -6.03
CA ARG A 381 2.36 23.87 -4.93
C ARG A 381 1.52 24.29 -3.73
N THR A 382 0.80 23.36 -3.12
CA THR A 382 0.00 23.60 -1.92
C THR A 382 0.42 22.64 -0.83
N ASP A 383 0.11 22.97 0.43
CA ASP A 383 0.09 21.95 1.46
C ASP A 383 -0.91 20.85 1.07
N SER A 384 -0.64 19.62 1.46
CA SER A 384 -1.51 18.48 1.19
C SER A 384 -2.90 18.70 1.80
N VAL A 385 -3.94 18.74 0.97
CA VAL A 385 -5.32 19.01 1.37
C VAL A 385 -6.25 17.92 0.88
N ILE A 386 -7.03 17.35 1.80
CA ILE A 386 -8.13 16.44 1.46
C ILE A 386 -9.35 17.29 1.13
N THR A 387 -9.86 17.18 -0.09
CA THR A 387 -11.02 17.95 -0.53
C THR A 387 -11.79 17.23 -1.62
N GLU A 388 -13.09 17.46 -1.68
CA GLU A 388 -13.98 16.95 -2.72
C GLU A 388 -14.15 17.95 -3.86
N ARG A 389 -13.74 19.21 -3.68
CA ARG A 389 -13.92 20.28 -4.66
C ARG A 389 -12.82 21.33 -4.54
N LEU A 390 -12.21 21.65 -5.67
CA LEU A 390 -11.35 22.82 -5.82
C LEU A 390 -12.11 23.91 -6.58
N ARG A 391 -11.76 25.17 -6.31
CA ARG A 391 -12.32 26.32 -7.02
C ARG A 391 -11.22 27.29 -7.39
N LEU A 392 -11.13 27.58 -8.69
CA LEU A 392 -10.30 28.65 -9.22
C LEU A 392 -11.18 29.88 -9.44
N ARG A 393 -10.85 30.99 -8.78
CA ARG A 393 -11.51 32.28 -8.94
C ARG A 393 -10.58 33.25 -9.63
N ILE A 394 -11.04 33.83 -10.73
CA ILE A 394 -10.34 34.89 -11.42
C ILE A 394 -10.68 36.22 -10.75
N LEU A 395 -9.66 36.88 -10.24
CA LEU A 395 -9.78 38.14 -9.48
C LEU A 395 -9.64 39.35 -10.40
N GLU A 396 -8.80 39.23 -11.43
CA GLU A 396 -8.57 40.27 -12.44
C GLU A 396 -8.28 39.60 -13.80
N SER A 397 -8.93 40.09 -14.86
CA SER A 397 -8.66 39.68 -16.23
C SER A 397 -8.87 40.83 -17.21
N VAL A 398 -8.14 40.80 -18.33
CA VAL A 398 -8.22 41.82 -19.39
C VAL A 398 -9.25 41.49 -20.48
N ASP A 399 -9.69 40.24 -20.53
CA ASP A 399 -10.76 39.71 -21.38
C ASP A 399 -11.29 38.41 -20.75
N ARG A 400 -12.38 37.84 -21.26
CA ARG A 400 -13.02 36.65 -20.69
C ARG A 400 -12.01 35.50 -20.49
N PRO A 401 -11.75 35.04 -19.25
CA PRO A 401 -10.78 33.99 -18.97
C PRO A 401 -11.07 32.69 -19.72
N LYS A 402 -10.03 32.09 -20.31
CA LYS A 402 -10.12 30.79 -20.99
C LYS A 402 -8.96 29.90 -20.55
N LEU A 403 -9.29 28.78 -19.91
CA LEU A 403 -8.33 27.78 -19.47
C LEU A 403 -8.39 26.56 -20.38
N ARG A 404 -7.22 26.20 -20.92
CA ARG A 404 -6.95 24.92 -21.55
C ARG A 404 -6.87 23.80 -20.51
N CYS A 405 -6.32 24.08 -19.33
CA CYS A 405 -6.15 23.10 -18.26
C CYS A 405 -6.35 23.73 -16.88
N PHE A 406 -7.15 23.07 -16.05
CA PHE A 406 -7.20 23.18 -14.61
C PHE A 406 -7.22 21.75 -14.06
N ALA A 407 -6.08 21.28 -13.55
CA ALA A 407 -5.91 19.90 -13.11
C ALA A 407 -5.23 19.82 -11.75
N ALA A 408 -5.64 18.86 -10.93
CA ALA A 408 -5.09 18.61 -9.60
C ALA A 408 -4.26 17.32 -9.60
N TYR A 409 -3.17 17.34 -8.85
CA TYR A 409 -2.19 16.25 -8.75
C TYR A 409 -1.87 15.97 -7.27
N ARG A 410 -1.32 14.78 -7.04
CA ARG A 410 -0.82 14.32 -5.74
C ARG A 410 0.56 13.73 -5.93
N ASN A 411 1.58 14.37 -5.35
CA ASN A 411 2.99 14.13 -5.65
C ASN A 411 3.88 13.86 -4.44
N GLU A 412 3.43 14.22 -3.23
CA GLU A 412 4.01 13.74 -1.98
C GLU A 412 3.86 12.21 -1.94
N VAL A 413 4.98 11.52 -2.16
CA VAL A 413 5.12 10.15 -1.70
C VAL A 413 5.23 10.24 -0.19
N MET A 414 4.12 9.98 0.49
CA MET A 414 4.17 9.69 1.91
C MET A 414 4.83 8.32 2.14
N SER A 415 5.32 8.11 3.35
CA SER A 415 6.41 7.19 3.66
C SER A 415 6.39 5.84 2.94
N ARG A 416 7.51 5.42 2.35
CA ARG A 416 7.65 4.14 1.63
C ARG A 416 8.65 3.25 2.32
N LEU A 417 8.20 2.06 2.70
CA LEU A 417 9.07 0.98 3.14
C LEU A 417 9.54 0.18 1.93
N GLU A 418 10.84 -0.01 1.81
CA GLU A 418 11.48 -0.86 0.82
C GLU A 418 12.59 -1.68 1.48
N TRP A 419 13.21 -2.58 0.71
CA TRP A 419 14.40 -3.29 1.17
C TRP A 419 15.50 -3.22 0.12
N LYS A 420 16.74 -3.07 0.57
CA LYS A 420 17.92 -3.00 -0.26
C LYS A 420 19.12 -3.49 0.54
N GLU A 421 19.98 -4.29 -0.10
CA GLU A 421 21.24 -4.78 0.50
C GLU A 421 21.04 -5.40 1.90
N GLY A 422 20.05 -6.29 2.05
CA GLY A 422 19.78 -6.99 3.30
C GLY A 422 19.21 -6.14 4.43
N ARG A 423 18.71 -4.93 4.13
CA ARG A 423 18.15 -4.00 5.12
C ARG A 423 16.81 -3.44 4.66
N TYR A 424 15.93 -3.16 5.62
CA TYR A 424 14.74 -2.34 5.37
C TYR A 424 15.13 -0.86 5.36
N LEU A 425 14.53 -0.11 4.45
CA LEU A 425 14.64 1.34 4.35
C LEU A 425 13.24 1.94 4.41
N LEU A 426 13.03 2.89 5.32
CA LEU A 426 11.84 3.72 5.35
C LEU A 426 12.26 5.11 4.87
N ASP A 427 11.75 5.54 3.73
CA ASP A 427 12.10 6.82 3.12
C ASP A 427 13.61 6.96 2.84
N GLY A 428 14.23 5.87 2.41
CA GLY A 428 15.68 5.80 2.13
C GLY A 428 16.55 5.61 3.37
N GLU A 429 16.01 5.76 4.58
CA GLU A 429 16.76 5.62 5.83
C GLU A 429 16.65 4.21 6.43
N PRO A 430 17.73 3.65 7.01
CA PRO A 430 17.68 2.35 7.66
C PRO A 430 16.57 2.25 8.70
N PHE A 431 15.68 1.28 8.49
CA PHE A 431 14.54 1.05 9.36
C PHE A 431 14.58 -0.37 9.91
N ARG A 432 14.04 -0.55 11.12
CA ARG A 432 13.92 -1.87 11.74
C ARG A 432 12.53 -2.03 12.32
N ILE A 433 11.83 -3.06 11.85
CA ILE A 433 10.44 -3.29 12.18
C ILE A 433 10.40 -4.06 13.49
N MET A 434 9.85 -3.41 14.51
CA MET A 434 9.50 -4.04 15.78
C MET A 434 7.98 -4.03 15.89
N SER A 435 7.40 -5.16 15.50
CA SER A 435 5.96 -5.35 15.40
C SER A 435 5.41 -6.26 16.49
N GLY A 436 4.14 -6.07 16.85
CA GLY A 436 3.40 -7.01 17.67
C GLY A 436 2.00 -7.27 17.13
N ALA A 437 1.63 -8.54 17.03
CA ALA A 437 0.33 -8.95 16.53
C ALA A 437 -0.78 -8.66 17.56
N ILE A 438 -1.79 -7.90 17.13
CA ILE A 438 -3.04 -7.63 17.88
C ILE A 438 -4.20 -7.74 16.90
N HIS A 439 -5.09 -8.70 17.11
CA HIS A 439 -6.25 -8.90 16.23
C HIS A 439 -7.43 -8.04 16.68
N TYR A 440 -7.82 -7.07 15.85
CA TYR A 440 -8.95 -6.17 16.17
C TYR A 440 -10.25 -6.97 16.41
N PHE A 441 -10.45 -8.08 15.70
CA PHE A 441 -11.61 -8.96 15.85
C PHE A 441 -11.61 -9.83 17.12
N ARG A 442 -10.55 -9.80 17.93
CA ARG A 442 -10.44 -10.49 19.24
C ARG A 442 -10.52 -9.55 20.44
N VAL A 443 -10.63 -8.24 20.22
CA VAL A 443 -10.63 -7.21 21.25
C VAL A 443 -11.79 -6.25 21.00
N VAL A 444 -12.59 -5.95 22.02
CA VAL A 444 -13.70 -4.98 21.86
C VAL A 444 -13.17 -3.58 21.48
N PRO A 445 -13.84 -2.83 20.59
CA PRO A 445 -13.32 -1.56 20.05
C PRO A 445 -12.91 -0.53 21.10
N GLU A 446 -13.64 -0.48 22.21
CA GLU A 446 -13.39 0.44 23.32
C GLU A 446 -12.01 0.22 23.95
N TYR A 447 -11.41 -0.96 23.75
CA TYR A 447 -10.14 -1.36 24.32
C TYR A 447 -8.97 -1.35 23.33
N TRP A 448 -9.20 -1.21 22.03
CA TRP A 448 -8.12 -1.12 21.03
C TRP A 448 -7.05 -0.09 21.41
N ARG A 449 -7.48 1.10 21.85
CA ARG A 449 -6.57 2.18 22.26
C ARG A 449 -5.64 1.77 23.40
N ASP A 450 -6.18 1.09 24.42
CA ASP A 450 -5.40 0.66 25.57
C ASP A 450 -4.35 -0.39 25.16
N ARG A 451 -4.73 -1.37 24.34
CA ARG A 451 -3.82 -2.43 23.88
C ARG A 451 -2.70 -1.87 23.01
N LEU A 452 -3.03 -0.97 22.07
CA LEU A 452 -2.05 -0.29 21.22
C LEU A 452 -1.10 0.61 22.02
N LEU A 453 -1.60 1.32 23.04
CA LEU A 453 -0.73 2.10 23.94
C LEU A 453 0.25 1.21 24.72
N LYS A 454 -0.20 0.04 25.20
CA LYS A 454 0.68 -0.92 25.88
C LYS A 454 1.74 -1.50 24.94
N LEU A 455 1.39 -1.78 23.69
CA LEU A 455 2.35 -2.15 22.65
C LEU A 455 3.42 -1.06 22.47
N LYS A 456 3.00 0.19 22.27
CA LYS A 456 3.91 1.32 22.12
C LYS A 456 4.77 1.58 23.36
N ALA A 457 4.20 1.42 24.56
CA ALA A 457 4.92 1.58 25.83
C ALA A 457 6.00 0.50 26.06
N CYS A 458 5.90 -0.64 25.36
CA CYS A 458 6.90 -1.71 25.42
C CYS A 458 8.10 -1.45 24.48
N GLY A 459 7.98 -0.50 23.56
CA GLY A 459 9.04 -0.10 22.62
C GLY A 459 8.80 -0.51 21.16
N PHE A 460 7.64 -1.10 20.86
CA PHE A 460 7.26 -1.44 19.48
C PHE A 460 6.91 -0.19 18.68
N ASN A 461 7.29 -0.19 17.40
CA ASN A 461 7.01 0.88 16.45
C ASN A 461 5.92 0.51 15.44
N THR A 462 5.53 -0.76 15.40
CA THR A 462 4.58 -1.31 14.41
C THR A 462 3.56 -2.21 15.12
N VAL A 463 2.32 -2.22 14.66
CA VAL A 463 1.32 -3.23 15.00
C VAL A 463 1.03 -4.07 13.76
N GLU A 464 0.85 -5.37 13.95
CA GLU A 464 0.42 -6.27 12.89
C GLU A 464 -0.99 -6.76 13.18
N THR A 465 -1.81 -6.90 12.13
CA THR A 465 -3.11 -7.57 12.25
C THR A 465 -3.52 -8.31 10.97
N TYR A 466 -4.04 -9.52 11.14
CA TYR A 466 -4.80 -10.23 10.12
C TYR A 466 -6.12 -9.54 9.78
N VAL A 467 -6.72 -9.88 8.64
CA VAL A 467 -8.11 -9.52 8.30
C VAL A 467 -8.96 -10.78 8.17
N ALA A 468 -9.97 -10.94 9.02
CA ALA A 468 -10.81 -12.13 9.04
C ALA A 468 -11.95 -12.03 8.01
N TRP A 469 -11.79 -12.61 6.82
CA TRP A 469 -12.81 -12.57 5.75
C TRP A 469 -14.20 -13.03 6.23
N ASN A 470 -14.29 -14.09 7.03
CA ASN A 470 -15.55 -14.60 7.58
C ASN A 470 -16.29 -13.64 8.53
N VAL A 471 -15.59 -12.67 9.14
CA VAL A 471 -16.19 -11.58 9.91
C VAL A 471 -16.73 -10.49 9.00
N HIS A 472 -16.00 -10.20 7.92
CA HIS A 472 -16.35 -9.16 6.96
C HIS A 472 -17.40 -9.60 5.95
N GLU A 473 -17.51 -10.88 5.62
CA GLU A 473 -18.51 -11.42 4.70
C GLU A 473 -19.18 -12.68 5.31
N PRO A 474 -19.93 -12.52 6.42
CA PRO A 474 -20.52 -13.65 7.15
C PRO A 474 -21.56 -14.41 6.32
N LYS A 475 -22.19 -13.74 5.35
CA LYS A 475 -23.04 -14.32 4.30
C LYS A 475 -22.55 -13.85 2.94
N GLU A 476 -22.66 -14.72 1.94
CA GLU A 476 -22.16 -14.44 0.59
C GLU A 476 -22.79 -13.16 0.02
N GLY A 477 -21.97 -12.13 -0.25
CA GLY A 477 -22.38 -10.83 -0.77
C GLY A 477 -22.83 -9.80 0.28
N GLU A 478 -22.81 -10.14 1.57
CA GLU A 478 -23.18 -9.22 2.67
C GLU A 478 -21.93 -8.80 3.45
N PHE A 479 -21.44 -7.59 3.22
CA PHE A 479 -20.22 -7.08 3.84
C PHE A 479 -20.47 -6.25 5.12
N ARG A 480 -19.62 -6.41 6.14
CA ARG A 480 -19.67 -5.70 7.43
C ARG A 480 -18.31 -5.12 7.83
N PHE A 481 -18.31 -3.88 8.28
CA PHE A 481 -17.11 -3.12 8.69
C PHE A 481 -17.40 -2.19 9.88
N ASP A 482 -18.31 -2.60 10.76
CA ASP A 482 -18.77 -1.85 11.91
C ASP A 482 -18.50 -2.59 13.23
N GLY A 483 -18.48 -1.86 14.35
CA GLY A 483 -18.25 -2.42 15.68
C GLY A 483 -16.88 -3.10 15.76
N ILE A 484 -16.85 -4.36 16.23
CA ILE A 484 -15.61 -5.14 16.33
C ILE A 484 -15.01 -5.48 14.94
N ALA A 485 -15.77 -5.31 13.87
CA ALA A 485 -15.31 -5.49 12.49
C ALA A 485 -14.82 -4.18 11.85
N ASP A 486 -14.77 -3.05 12.57
CA ASP A 486 -14.32 -1.77 12.03
C ASP A 486 -12.78 -1.69 11.95
N LEU A 487 -12.25 -2.36 10.92
CA LEU A 487 -10.83 -2.41 10.60
C LEU A 487 -10.24 -1.02 10.31
N GLU A 488 -10.99 -0.15 9.60
CA GLU A 488 -10.51 1.18 9.23
C GLU A 488 -10.23 2.02 10.48
N SER A 489 -11.14 1.99 11.47
CA SER A 489 -10.96 2.70 12.73
C SER A 489 -9.79 2.13 13.55
N PHE A 490 -9.60 0.81 13.59
CA PHE A 490 -8.44 0.21 14.26
C PHE A 490 -7.10 0.68 13.65
N ILE A 491 -7.00 0.67 12.32
CA ILE A 491 -5.79 1.10 11.60
C ILE A 491 -5.54 2.60 11.78
N ARG A 492 -6.58 3.44 11.65
CA ARG A 492 -6.47 4.88 11.89
C ARG A 492 -6.00 5.18 13.30
N LEU A 493 -6.57 4.48 14.29
CA LEU A 493 -6.17 4.62 15.68
C LEU A 493 -4.69 4.25 15.89
N ALA A 494 -4.19 3.16 15.28
CA ALA A 494 -2.77 2.83 15.34
C ALA A 494 -1.89 3.97 14.78
N GLY A 495 -2.27 4.53 13.62
CA GLY A 495 -1.59 5.67 13.01
C GLY A 495 -1.64 6.94 13.86
N GLU A 496 -2.78 7.28 14.46
CA GLU A 496 -2.93 8.40 15.41
C GLU A 496 -2.02 8.24 16.63
N LEU A 497 -1.75 7.01 17.05
CA LEU A 497 -0.81 6.69 18.13
C LEU A 497 0.64 6.68 17.66
N GLY A 498 0.93 6.95 16.40
CA GLY A 498 2.28 6.93 15.83
C GLY A 498 2.88 5.53 15.76
N LEU A 499 2.03 4.50 15.60
CA LEU A 499 2.45 3.16 15.21
C LEU A 499 2.30 3.01 13.70
N HIS A 500 3.27 2.35 13.08
CA HIS A 500 3.09 1.80 11.74
C HIS A 500 2.19 0.56 11.79
N VAL A 501 1.66 0.14 10.64
CA VAL A 501 0.79 -1.02 10.54
C VAL A 501 1.31 -1.99 9.47
N ILE A 502 1.33 -3.27 9.82
CA ILE A 502 1.40 -4.38 8.86
C ILE A 502 0.01 -5.00 8.77
N ILE A 503 -0.53 -5.13 7.56
CA ILE A 503 -1.81 -5.80 7.32
C ILE A 503 -1.58 -7.13 6.62
N ARG A 504 -2.27 -8.18 7.10
CA ARG A 504 -2.27 -9.51 6.48
C ARG A 504 -3.68 -9.82 5.98
N PRO A 505 -4.09 -9.30 4.81
CA PRO A 505 -5.45 -9.36 4.29
C PRO A 505 -5.70 -10.63 3.46
N SER A 506 -4.79 -11.60 3.51
CA SER A 506 -4.90 -12.91 2.87
C SER A 506 -6.31 -13.49 3.08
N PRO A 507 -6.95 -14.09 2.05
CA PRO A 507 -8.29 -14.67 2.22
C PRO A 507 -8.30 -15.78 3.27
N TYR A 508 -7.17 -16.47 3.44
CA TYR A 508 -6.91 -17.41 4.51
C TYR A 508 -5.81 -16.86 5.43
N ILE A 509 -6.05 -16.93 6.74
CA ILE A 509 -5.18 -16.37 7.79
C ILE A 509 -4.74 -17.40 8.84
N CYS A 510 -5.23 -18.64 8.79
CA CYS A 510 -5.02 -19.63 9.86
C CYS A 510 -5.47 -19.09 11.24
N ALA A 511 -4.52 -18.58 12.03
CA ALA A 511 -4.70 -17.77 13.23
C ALA A 511 -5.51 -18.42 14.36
N GLU A 512 -5.63 -19.75 14.36
CA GLU A 512 -6.48 -20.50 15.30
C GLU A 512 -7.94 -20.01 15.27
N TRP A 513 -8.35 -19.46 14.14
CA TRP A 513 -9.63 -18.82 13.93
C TRP A 513 -10.52 -19.69 13.07
N GLU A 514 -11.83 -19.57 13.24
CA GLU A 514 -12.84 -20.34 12.52
C GLU A 514 -12.53 -20.42 11.02
N PHE A 515 -12.30 -21.66 10.55
CA PHE A 515 -11.99 -21.98 9.16
C PHE A 515 -10.79 -21.21 8.57
N GLY A 516 -9.84 -20.80 9.40
CA GLY A 516 -8.70 -20.00 8.99
C GLY A 516 -9.11 -18.63 8.42
N GLY A 517 -10.23 -18.07 8.87
CA GLY A 517 -10.78 -16.81 8.34
C GLY A 517 -11.62 -16.96 7.08
N LEU A 518 -11.65 -18.12 6.45
CA LEU A 518 -12.49 -18.36 5.27
C LEU A 518 -13.97 -18.40 5.66
N PRO A 519 -14.88 -17.79 4.87
CA PRO A 519 -16.31 -17.91 5.14
C PRO A 519 -16.84 -19.33 4.94
N ALA A 520 -17.61 -19.82 5.91
CA ALA A 520 -18.20 -21.16 5.87
C ALA A 520 -19.06 -21.43 4.63
N TRP A 521 -19.72 -20.40 4.08
CA TRP A 521 -20.57 -20.53 2.91
C TRP A 521 -19.81 -20.99 1.65
N LEU A 522 -18.46 -20.89 1.62
CA LEU A 522 -17.64 -21.50 0.55
C LEU A 522 -17.85 -23.02 0.46
N LEU A 523 -18.11 -23.71 1.58
CA LEU A 523 -18.33 -25.16 1.61
C LEU A 523 -19.69 -25.58 1.03
N LYS A 524 -20.57 -24.63 0.69
CA LYS A 524 -21.77 -24.90 -0.11
C LYS A 524 -21.39 -25.39 -1.51
N TYR A 525 -20.24 -24.99 -2.03
CA TYR A 525 -19.71 -25.39 -3.33
C TYR A 525 -18.90 -26.69 -3.20
N SER A 526 -19.57 -27.84 -3.37
CA SER A 526 -18.96 -29.16 -3.10
C SER A 526 -17.77 -29.53 -3.98
N ASP A 527 -17.60 -28.91 -5.14
CA ASP A 527 -16.49 -29.21 -6.06
C ASP A 527 -15.32 -28.23 -5.93
N MET A 528 -15.53 -27.09 -5.24
CA MET A 528 -14.52 -26.04 -5.06
C MET A 528 -13.30 -26.58 -4.32
N ARG A 529 -12.11 -26.22 -4.83
CA ARG A 529 -10.84 -26.41 -4.15
C ARG A 529 -10.37 -25.08 -3.55
N LEU A 530 -10.01 -25.12 -2.27
CA LEU A 530 -9.58 -23.95 -1.51
C LEU A 530 -8.08 -23.71 -1.71
N ARG A 531 -7.65 -22.44 -1.66
CA ARG A 531 -6.25 -22.02 -1.65
C ARG A 531 -5.44 -22.58 -2.85
N CYS A 532 -6.04 -22.54 -4.03
CA CYS A 532 -5.39 -22.86 -5.31
C CYS A 532 -6.09 -22.10 -6.44
N SER A 533 -5.63 -22.29 -7.68
CA SER A 533 -6.14 -21.60 -8.87
C SER A 533 -7.51 -22.13 -9.34
N ASP A 534 -8.37 -22.55 -8.41
CA ASP A 534 -9.75 -22.93 -8.70
C ASP A 534 -10.52 -21.66 -9.11
N PRO A 535 -11.10 -21.61 -10.33
CA PRO A 535 -11.74 -20.39 -10.83
C PRO A 535 -12.87 -19.87 -9.95
N LEU A 536 -13.63 -20.78 -9.31
CA LEU A 536 -14.74 -20.39 -8.47
C LEU A 536 -14.22 -19.85 -7.14
N PHE A 537 -13.17 -20.44 -6.56
CA PHE A 537 -12.53 -19.90 -5.36
C PHE A 537 -11.95 -18.51 -5.63
N LEU A 538 -11.21 -18.34 -6.72
CA LEU A 538 -10.63 -17.06 -7.13
C LEU A 538 -11.70 -15.98 -7.35
N GLU A 539 -12.83 -16.31 -7.99
CA GLU A 539 -13.96 -15.39 -8.16
C GLU A 539 -14.46 -14.87 -6.79
N LYS A 540 -14.52 -15.73 -5.78
CA LYS A 540 -14.95 -15.33 -4.43
C LYS A 540 -13.92 -14.46 -3.73
N VAL A 541 -12.63 -14.78 -3.89
CA VAL A 541 -11.53 -13.96 -3.36
C VAL A 541 -11.53 -12.57 -4.01
N ASP A 542 -11.74 -12.48 -5.33
CA ASP A 542 -11.83 -11.19 -6.02
C ASP A 542 -12.95 -10.32 -5.48
N ARG A 543 -14.14 -10.89 -5.27
CA ARG A 543 -15.26 -10.14 -4.68
C ARG A 543 -14.91 -9.61 -3.28
N TYR A 544 -14.24 -10.42 -2.47
CA TYR A 544 -13.76 -9.99 -1.15
C TYR A 544 -12.76 -8.84 -1.26
N TYR A 545 -11.79 -8.95 -2.18
CA TYR A 545 -10.79 -7.92 -2.42
C TYR A 545 -11.38 -6.63 -3.02
N ASP A 546 -12.40 -6.74 -3.87
CA ASP A 546 -13.12 -5.59 -4.44
C ASP A 546 -13.80 -4.73 -3.36
N GLU A 547 -14.15 -5.33 -2.21
CA GLU A 547 -14.76 -4.63 -1.08
C GLU A 547 -13.73 -4.19 -0.03
N LEU A 548 -12.76 -5.06 0.29
CA LEU A 548 -11.76 -4.78 1.31
C LEU A 548 -10.70 -3.78 0.85
N ILE A 549 -10.06 -4.02 -0.30
CA ILE A 549 -8.85 -3.29 -0.69
C ILE A 549 -9.11 -1.79 -0.89
N PRO A 550 -10.21 -1.34 -1.53
CA PRO A 550 -10.50 0.10 -1.63
C PRO A 550 -10.61 0.82 -0.29
N LYS A 551 -10.92 0.12 0.81
CA LYS A 551 -10.94 0.66 2.18
C LYS A 551 -9.55 0.79 2.78
N LEU A 552 -8.63 -0.10 2.41
CA LEU A 552 -7.23 -0.09 2.85
C LEU A 552 -6.38 0.90 2.05
N VAL A 553 -6.68 1.13 0.77
CA VAL A 553 -5.89 2.03 -0.10
C VAL A 553 -5.66 3.42 0.52
N PRO A 554 -6.66 4.13 1.07
CA PRO A 554 -6.45 5.41 1.74
C PRO A 554 -5.58 5.35 3.01
N LEU A 555 -5.35 4.14 3.54
CA LEU A 555 -4.59 3.88 4.77
C LEU A 555 -3.17 3.36 4.47
N LEU A 556 -2.83 3.12 3.20
CA LEU A 556 -1.47 2.80 2.74
C LEU A 556 -0.53 3.96 2.99
N SER A 557 0.70 3.71 3.42
CA SER A 557 1.65 4.77 3.77
C SER A 557 2.04 5.67 2.61
N THR A 558 2.03 5.15 1.38
CA THR A 558 2.10 5.89 0.11
C THR A 558 0.94 6.89 -0.09
N ASN A 559 -0.22 6.63 0.55
CA ASN A 559 -1.37 7.51 0.68
C ASN A 559 -1.47 8.18 2.08
N GLY A 560 -0.52 7.86 2.97
CA GLY A 560 -0.19 8.32 4.32
C GLY A 560 -1.28 8.50 5.38
N GLY A 561 -1.97 7.50 5.90
CA GLY A 561 -1.76 6.06 5.86
C GLY A 561 -0.65 5.54 6.79
N PRO A 562 -0.95 4.69 7.80
CA PRO A 562 0.09 4.05 8.60
C PRO A 562 0.51 2.66 8.07
N ILE A 563 -0.17 2.08 7.07
CA ILE A 563 0.13 0.73 6.57
C ILE A 563 1.41 0.74 5.75
N LEU A 564 2.48 0.13 6.25
CA LEU A 564 3.79 0.05 5.58
C LEU A 564 3.97 -1.18 4.69
N ALA A 565 3.30 -2.28 5.02
CA ALA A 565 3.47 -3.55 4.33
C ALA A 565 2.20 -4.39 4.35
N VAL A 566 2.03 -5.20 3.31
CA VAL A 566 0.87 -6.08 3.12
C VAL A 566 1.34 -7.50 2.78
N GLN A 567 0.84 -8.49 3.52
CA GLN A 567 1.11 -9.89 3.21
C GLN A 567 0.21 -10.42 2.10
N VAL A 568 0.73 -11.27 1.21
CA VAL A 568 -0.02 -11.80 0.06
C VAL A 568 -0.91 -13.00 0.40
N GLU A 569 -0.33 -14.03 1.01
CA GLU A 569 -1.01 -15.24 1.52
C GLU A 569 -0.35 -15.64 2.85
N ASN A 570 -0.86 -16.63 3.55
CA ASN A 570 -0.39 -17.03 4.87
C ASN A 570 0.17 -18.45 4.93
N GLU A 571 1.48 -18.59 5.17
CA GLU A 571 2.17 -19.87 5.28
C GLU A 571 1.74 -20.85 4.18
N TYR A 572 1.75 -20.37 2.94
CA TYR A 572 1.20 -21.14 1.84
C TYR A 572 1.98 -22.42 1.59
N GLY A 573 3.29 -22.40 1.80
CA GLY A 573 4.15 -23.57 1.66
C GLY A 573 3.82 -24.70 2.64
N SER A 574 3.16 -24.39 3.76
CA SER A 574 2.62 -25.39 4.69
C SER A 574 1.38 -26.13 4.15
N PHE A 575 0.77 -25.62 3.09
CA PHE A 575 -0.48 -26.16 2.51
C PHE A 575 -0.30 -26.67 1.08
N GLY A 576 0.41 -25.92 0.23
CA GLY A 576 0.48 -26.19 -1.20
C GLY A 576 1.64 -25.49 -1.90
N ASN A 577 1.62 -25.56 -3.23
CA ASN A 577 2.68 -25.06 -4.09
C ASN A 577 2.14 -24.51 -5.42
N ASP A 578 0.88 -24.10 -5.47
CA ASP A 578 0.30 -23.44 -6.65
C ASP A 578 0.80 -22.00 -6.77
N THR A 579 1.94 -21.81 -7.45
CA THR A 579 2.52 -20.47 -7.67
C THR A 579 1.60 -19.56 -8.48
N ASN A 580 0.73 -20.10 -9.34
CA ASN A 580 -0.22 -19.27 -10.11
C ASN A 580 -1.25 -18.62 -9.17
N TYR A 581 -1.72 -19.36 -8.17
CA TYR A 581 -2.60 -18.83 -7.13
C TYR A 581 -1.93 -17.68 -6.36
N LEU A 582 -0.68 -17.88 -5.92
CA LEU A 582 0.07 -16.84 -5.21
C LEU A 582 0.29 -15.58 -6.08
N MET A 583 0.67 -15.76 -7.35
CA MET A 583 0.80 -14.65 -8.31
C MET A 583 -0.54 -13.95 -8.54
N TYR A 584 -1.64 -14.70 -8.60
CA TYR A 584 -2.99 -14.15 -8.75
C TYR A 584 -3.36 -13.23 -7.58
N LEU A 585 -3.09 -13.65 -6.33
CA LEU A 585 -3.33 -12.82 -5.15
C LEU A 585 -2.47 -11.55 -5.16
N ARG A 586 -1.16 -11.69 -5.44
CA ARG A 586 -0.24 -10.56 -5.56
C ARG A 586 -0.75 -9.55 -6.59
N ASP A 587 -1.04 -10.03 -7.80
CA ASP A 587 -1.48 -9.17 -8.90
C ASP A 587 -2.85 -8.56 -8.61
N GLY A 588 -3.73 -9.30 -7.92
CA GLY A 588 -5.03 -8.81 -7.45
C GLY A 588 -4.93 -7.67 -6.44
N LEU A 589 -3.94 -7.70 -5.54
CA LEU A 589 -3.64 -6.60 -4.60
C LEU A 589 -3.08 -5.38 -5.34
N LEU A 590 -2.09 -5.58 -6.22
CA LEU A 590 -1.47 -4.52 -7.03
C LEU A 590 -2.49 -3.82 -7.92
N ALA A 591 -3.35 -4.59 -8.62
CA ALA A 591 -4.37 -4.05 -9.52
C ALA A 591 -5.42 -3.20 -8.80
N ARG A 592 -5.61 -3.41 -7.48
CA ARG A 592 -6.54 -2.67 -6.64
C ARG A 592 -5.89 -1.49 -5.89
N GLY A 593 -4.63 -1.19 -6.19
CA GLY A 593 -3.94 0.01 -5.71
C GLY A 593 -3.09 -0.19 -4.45
N VAL A 594 -2.77 -1.44 -4.08
CA VAL A 594 -1.75 -1.69 -3.05
C VAL A 594 -0.37 -1.48 -3.65
N ASP A 595 0.33 -0.45 -3.19
CA ASP A 595 1.63 -0.01 -3.71
C ASP A 595 2.74 0.09 -2.62
N VAL A 596 2.45 -0.43 -1.43
CA VAL A 596 3.40 -0.60 -0.31
C VAL A 596 4.15 -1.93 -0.43
N LEU A 597 5.09 -2.22 0.49
CA LEU A 597 5.86 -3.46 0.46
C LEU A 597 4.95 -4.69 0.55
N LEU A 598 4.97 -5.53 -0.49
CA LEU A 598 4.35 -6.86 -0.46
C LEU A 598 5.34 -7.89 0.08
N PHE A 599 4.85 -8.82 0.89
CA PHE A 599 5.66 -9.91 1.42
C PHE A 599 4.88 -11.23 1.60
N THR A 600 5.62 -12.31 1.88
CA THR A 600 5.14 -13.66 2.23
C THR A 600 5.78 -14.11 3.55
N SER A 601 5.15 -15.05 4.27
CA SER A 601 5.73 -15.65 5.47
C SER A 601 5.44 -17.15 5.52
N ASP A 602 6.46 -17.94 5.86
CA ASP A 602 6.43 -19.41 5.88
C ASP A 602 7.38 -19.97 6.95
N GLY A 603 7.22 -21.24 7.34
CA GLY A 603 8.19 -21.91 8.21
C GLY A 603 9.55 -22.11 7.52
N PRO A 604 10.68 -22.08 8.27
CA PRO A 604 12.03 -22.29 7.73
C PRO A 604 12.30 -23.77 7.43
N THR A 605 11.61 -24.34 6.43
CA THR A 605 11.92 -25.65 5.84
C THR A 605 12.00 -25.55 4.32
N ASP A 606 12.61 -26.56 3.69
CA ASP A 606 12.80 -26.57 2.24
C ASP A 606 11.45 -26.52 1.51
N GLU A 607 10.50 -27.38 1.90
CA GLU A 607 9.19 -27.44 1.27
C GLU A 607 8.36 -26.17 1.45
N MET A 608 8.40 -25.56 2.63
CA MET A 608 7.62 -24.36 2.92
C MET A 608 8.17 -23.15 2.18
N LEU A 609 9.49 -22.94 2.21
CA LEU A 609 10.13 -21.82 1.52
C LEU A 609 10.04 -21.93 -0.01
N ILE A 610 10.10 -23.15 -0.56
CA ILE A 610 9.91 -23.39 -2.00
C ILE A 610 8.43 -23.18 -2.39
N GLY A 611 7.49 -23.64 -1.56
CA GLY A 611 6.06 -23.59 -1.88
C GLY A 611 5.41 -22.22 -1.69
N GLY A 612 5.83 -21.46 -0.68
CA GLY A 612 5.17 -20.23 -0.25
C GLY A 612 5.76 -18.92 -0.78
N ALA A 613 7.00 -18.95 -1.28
CA ALA A 613 7.66 -17.75 -1.77
C ALA A 613 7.22 -17.35 -3.20
N ILE A 614 7.21 -16.04 -3.47
CA ILE A 614 6.90 -15.47 -4.79
C ILE A 614 8.13 -14.70 -5.29
N ASP A 615 8.51 -14.93 -6.55
CA ASP A 615 9.61 -14.19 -7.17
C ASP A 615 9.33 -12.68 -7.20
N GLY A 616 10.31 -11.90 -6.74
CA GLY A 616 10.22 -10.43 -6.66
C GLY A 616 9.41 -9.90 -5.47
N VAL A 617 8.88 -10.76 -4.60
CA VAL A 617 8.18 -10.40 -3.36
C VAL A 617 9.06 -10.77 -2.18
N HIS A 618 9.13 -9.91 -1.17
CA HIS A 618 9.96 -10.18 0.01
C HIS A 618 9.43 -11.43 0.75
N ALA A 619 10.32 -12.34 1.14
CA ALA A 619 9.96 -13.50 1.95
C ALA A 619 10.45 -13.34 3.38
N THR A 620 9.64 -13.76 4.35
CA THR A 620 9.93 -13.75 5.78
C THR A 620 9.71 -15.16 6.34
N VAL A 621 10.16 -15.41 7.58
CA VAL A 621 10.03 -16.73 8.22
C VAL A 621 9.30 -16.67 9.55
N ASN A 622 8.68 -17.78 9.94
CA ASN A 622 7.93 -17.94 11.19
C ASN A 622 8.58 -19.02 12.07
N PHE A 623 8.88 -18.70 13.32
CA PHE A 623 9.46 -19.65 14.29
C PHE A 623 9.45 -19.09 15.73
N GLY A 624 9.49 -19.99 16.71
CA GLY A 624 9.49 -19.70 18.14
C GLY A 624 10.85 -19.86 18.84
N SER A 625 11.82 -20.61 18.31
CA SER A 625 13.18 -20.67 18.88
C SER A 625 14.26 -20.95 17.81
N ARG A 626 15.44 -21.44 18.19
CA ARG A 626 16.55 -21.84 17.28
C ARG A 626 16.92 -20.81 16.18
N VAL A 627 17.15 -19.55 16.59
CA VAL A 627 17.39 -18.39 15.70
C VAL A 627 18.45 -18.62 14.61
N GLU A 628 19.59 -19.21 14.96
CA GLU A 628 20.68 -19.44 14.00
C GLU A 628 20.25 -20.40 12.88
N GLU A 629 19.56 -21.47 13.24
CA GLU A 629 19.15 -22.51 12.29
C GLU A 629 18.03 -21.99 11.38
N SER A 630 17.03 -21.34 11.97
CA SER A 630 15.88 -20.78 11.23
C SER A 630 16.33 -19.72 10.20
N PHE A 631 17.16 -18.76 10.62
CA PHE A 631 17.70 -17.77 9.67
C PHE A 631 18.79 -18.33 8.76
N GLY A 632 19.54 -19.36 9.20
CA GLY A 632 20.48 -20.09 8.36
C GLY A 632 19.76 -20.75 7.18
N LYS A 633 18.67 -21.48 7.46
CA LYS A 633 17.83 -22.10 6.44
C LYS A 633 17.20 -21.06 5.50
N TYR A 634 16.68 -19.95 6.03
CA TYR A 634 16.20 -18.84 5.21
C TYR A 634 17.27 -18.31 4.24
N ARG A 635 18.53 -18.17 4.71
CA ARG A 635 19.64 -17.64 3.90
C ARG A 635 20.04 -18.54 2.74
N GLU A 636 19.78 -19.85 2.81
CA GLU A 636 19.98 -20.77 1.68
C GLU A 636 19.13 -20.38 0.46
N TYR A 637 17.94 -19.81 0.68
CA TYR A 637 16.99 -19.42 -0.36
C TYR A 637 17.01 -17.92 -0.67
N ARG A 638 17.30 -17.08 0.34
CA ARG A 638 17.19 -15.61 0.27
C ARG A 638 18.44 -14.93 0.84
N SER A 639 19.52 -14.90 0.07
CA SER A 639 20.85 -14.44 0.54
C SER A 639 20.94 -12.93 0.80
N ASN A 640 20.16 -12.11 0.09
CA ASN A 640 20.32 -10.63 0.05
C ASN A 640 19.13 -9.85 0.62
N GLU A 641 18.13 -10.55 1.17
CA GLU A 641 16.93 -9.93 1.76
C GLU A 641 17.14 -9.64 3.26
N PRO A 642 16.43 -8.66 3.85
CA PRO A 642 16.50 -8.43 5.29
C PRO A 642 15.97 -9.63 6.08
N LEU A 643 16.54 -9.89 7.26
CA LEU A 643 16.01 -10.91 8.15
C LEU A 643 14.75 -10.39 8.83
N MET A 644 13.67 -11.16 8.77
CA MET A 644 12.48 -10.89 9.56
C MET A 644 11.83 -12.19 10.03
N CYS A 645 11.58 -12.27 11.33
CA CYS A 645 10.65 -13.25 11.90
C CYS A 645 9.26 -12.63 11.92
N MET A 646 8.37 -13.04 11.01
CA MET A 646 7.01 -12.47 10.87
C MET A 646 6.03 -13.05 11.89
N GLU A 647 6.31 -14.23 12.42
CA GLU A 647 5.62 -14.76 13.59
C GLU A 647 6.64 -15.33 14.57
N TYR A 648 6.95 -14.53 15.58
CA TYR A 648 7.70 -15.00 16.73
C TYR A 648 6.74 -15.56 17.78
N TRP A 649 6.60 -16.88 17.79
CA TRP A 649 5.74 -17.62 18.72
C TRP A 649 6.32 -17.62 20.14
N ASN A 650 5.97 -16.59 20.91
CA ASN A 650 6.47 -16.33 22.25
C ASN A 650 5.61 -16.94 23.37
N GLY A 651 4.55 -17.64 22.97
CA GLY A 651 3.62 -18.43 23.78
C GLY A 651 2.90 -19.39 22.83
N TRP A 652 1.76 -19.95 23.23
CA TRP A 652 0.99 -20.88 22.39
C TRP A 652 -0.49 -20.87 22.75
N PHE A 653 -1.33 -21.38 21.84
CA PHE A 653 -2.78 -21.48 22.03
C PHE A 653 -3.18 -22.81 22.69
N ASP A 654 -4.42 -22.90 23.16
CA ASP A 654 -4.92 -24.09 23.84
C ASP A 654 -6.04 -24.81 23.08
N HIS A 655 -6.08 -26.13 23.21
CA HIS A 655 -7.21 -26.96 22.87
C HIS A 655 -8.02 -27.34 24.11
N TRP A 656 -9.32 -27.58 23.92
CA TRP A 656 -10.12 -28.21 24.97
C TRP A 656 -9.55 -29.60 25.30
N MET A 657 -9.62 -29.98 26.58
CA MET A 657 -9.09 -31.24 27.17
C MET A 657 -7.58 -31.28 27.40
N GLU A 658 -6.85 -30.24 27.02
CA GLU A 658 -5.41 -30.10 27.27
C GLU A 658 -5.12 -29.14 28.44
N PRO A 659 -3.89 -29.06 28.96
CA PRO A 659 -3.47 -27.98 29.87
C PRO A 659 -3.34 -26.63 29.15
N HIS A 660 -3.33 -25.53 29.91
CA HIS A 660 -3.02 -24.19 29.42
C HIS A 660 -1.52 -24.04 29.15
N HIS A 661 -1.15 -23.69 27.92
CA HIS A 661 0.23 -23.55 27.50
C HIS A 661 0.87 -22.28 28.03
N ILE A 662 2.04 -22.42 28.65
CA ILE A 662 2.86 -21.30 29.12
C ILE A 662 4.31 -21.43 28.63
N ARG A 663 4.99 -20.30 28.46
CA ARG A 663 6.39 -20.21 28.08
C ARG A 663 7.10 -19.18 28.95
N ASP A 664 8.32 -19.52 29.40
CA ASP A 664 9.08 -18.65 30.29
C ASP A 664 9.41 -17.29 29.63
N GLY A 665 9.20 -16.21 30.37
CA GLY A 665 9.35 -14.86 29.86
C GLY A 665 10.80 -14.43 29.63
N GLU A 666 11.76 -14.98 30.39
CA GLU A 666 13.18 -14.69 30.21
C GLU A 666 13.73 -15.49 29.00
N GLU A 667 13.31 -16.74 28.82
CA GLU A 667 13.62 -17.51 27.60
C GLU A 667 13.14 -16.79 26.32
N VAL A 668 11.91 -16.27 26.37
CA VAL A 668 11.35 -15.47 25.27
C VAL A 668 12.20 -14.23 24.98
N ALA A 669 12.65 -13.54 26.02
CA ALA A 669 13.48 -12.36 25.90
C ALA A 669 14.88 -12.70 25.36
N ASP A 670 15.45 -13.85 25.73
CA ASP A 670 16.75 -14.33 25.23
C ASP A 670 16.69 -14.68 23.73
N VAL A 671 15.62 -15.31 23.26
CA VAL A 671 15.42 -15.56 21.83
C VAL A 671 15.25 -14.25 21.06
N LEU A 672 14.51 -13.28 21.61
CA LEU A 672 14.44 -11.93 21.04
C LEU A 672 15.83 -11.29 20.95
N ASP A 673 16.63 -11.36 22.02
CA ASP A 673 17.99 -10.77 22.06
C ASP A 673 18.89 -11.35 20.96
N GLN A 674 18.79 -12.66 20.70
CA GLN A 674 19.51 -13.35 19.62
C GLN A 674 19.07 -12.86 18.23
N MET A 675 17.76 -12.76 17.98
CA MET A 675 17.25 -12.17 16.73
C MET A 675 17.73 -10.73 16.58
N LEU A 676 17.71 -9.97 17.69
CA LEU A 676 18.06 -8.58 17.67
C LEU A 676 19.54 -8.33 17.40
N ALA A 677 20.42 -9.18 17.94
CA ALA A 677 21.85 -9.18 17.69
C ALA A 677 22.22 -9.45 16.21
N LYS A 678 21.36 -10.16 15.47
CA LYS A 678 21.51 -10.41 14.02
C LYS A 678 20.95 -9.32 13.12
N ASN A 679 20.53 -8.19 13.69
CA ASN A 679 19.85 -7.10 12.98
C ASN A 679 18.52 -7.52 12.31
N ALA A 680 17.87 -8.58 12.78
CA ALA A 680 16.56 -9.02 12.26
C ALA A 680 15.40 -8.12 12.75
N SER A 681 14.41 -7.89 11.90
CA SER A 681 13.10 -7.39 12.29
C SER A 681 12.28 -8.52 12.94
N VAL A 682 11.32 -8.18 13.81
CA VAL A 682 10.51 -9.19 14.52
C VAL A 682 9.07 -8.72 14.64
N ASN A 683 8.12 -9.63 14.43
CA ASN A 683 6.72 -9.48 14.82
C ASN A 683 6.35 -10.51 15.89
N PHE A 684 5.94 -10.05 17.07
CA PHE A 684 5.52 -10.93 18.16
C PHE A 684 4.15 -11.53 17.89
N TYR A 685 4.05 -12.85 17.80
CA TYR A 685 2.80 -13.57 17.64
C TYR A 685 2.51 -14.44 18.88
N MET A 686 1.56 -14.09 19.74
CA MET A 686 0.84 -12.82 19.84
C MET A 686 1.57 -11.80 20.71
N PHE A 687 1.38 -10.50 20.47
CA PHE A 687 1.66 -9.49 21.49
C PHE A 687 0.48 -9.33 22.45
N HIS A 688 -0.74 -9.38 21.90
CA HIS A 688 -1.96 -9.51 22.66
C HIS A 688 -2.94 -10.38 21.88
N GLY A 689 -3.26 -11.56 22.41
CA GLY A 689 -4.11 -12.50 21.70
C GLY A 689 -5.60 -12.21 21.86
N GLY A 690 -6.09 -11.90 23.07
CA GLY A 690 -7.49 -11.53 23.32
C GLY A 690 -8.43 -12.73 23.45
N THR A 691 -9.62 -12.67 22.85
CA THR A 691 -10.67 -13.69 23.01
C THR A 691 -11.30 -14.10 21.67
N ASN A 692 -11.49 -15.40 21.48
CA ASN A 692 -12.31 -15.97 20.40
C ASN A 692 -13.81 -15.85 20.76
N PHE A 693 -14.37 -14.63 20.72
CA PHE A 693 -15.77 -14.42 21.03
C PHE A 693 -16.73 -15.24 20.14
N GLY A 694 -17.93 -15.49 20.64
CA GLY A 694 -18.96 -16.21 19.91
C GLY A 694 -18.56 -17.62 19.48
N PHE A 695 -18.70 -17.90 18.19
CA PHE A 695 -18.40 -19.22 17.61
C PHE A 695 -17.14 -19.21 16.75
N TYR A 696 -16.27 -18.22 16.92
CA TYR A 696 -15.15 -17.96 16.02
C TYR A 696 -13.85 -18.69 16.37
N SER A 697 -13.84 -19.53 17.41
CA SER A 697 -12.70 -20.43 17.68
C SER A 697 -12.47 -21.39 16.52
N GLY A 698 -11.21 -21.55 16.08
CA GLY A 698 -10.84 -22.56 15.10
C GLY A 698 -10.65 -23.96 15.71
N ALA A 699 -10.01 -24.84 14.94
CA ALA A 699 -9.59 -26.16 15.39
C ALA A 699 -8.39 -26.68 14.57
N ASN A 700 -7.65 -27.63 15.12
CA ASN A 700 -6.58 -28.34 14.43
C ASN A 700 -6.96 -29.82 14.27
N HIS A 701 -6.18 -30.54 13.46
CA HIS A 701 -6.32 -31.98 13.31
C HIS A 701 -4.97 -32.63 13.04
N ILE A 702 -4.24 -32.96 14.10
CA ILE A 702 -2.98 -33.71 13.98
C ILE A 702 -3.29 -35.21 13.95
N GLN A 703 -3.70 -35.77 15.08
CA GLN A 703 -4.14 -37.17 15.18
C GLN A 703 -5.66 -37.28 15.22
N THR A 704 -6.29 -36.37 15.95
CA THR A 704 -7.73 -36.24 16.10
C THR A 704 -8.16 -34.79 15.93
N TYR A 705 -9.46 -34.53 15.82
CA TYR A 705 -9.98 -33.17 15.81
C TYR A 705 -9.81 -32.51 17.19
N GLU A 706 -9.15 -31.35 17.22
CA GLU A 706 -8.73 -30.63 18.41
C GLU A 706 -9.29 -29.20 18.38
N PRO A 707 -10.46 -28.94 19.01
CA PRO A 707 -11.08 -27.62 19.00
C PRO A 707 -10.34 -26.65 19.93
N THR A 708 -9.99 -25.47 19.41
CA THR A 708 -9.35 -24.39 20.18
C THR A 708 -10.32 -23.83 21.22
N VAL A 709 -9.80 -23.38 22.37
CA VAL A 709 -10.61 -22.77 23.43
C VAL A 709 -11.10 -21.35 23.10
N THR A 710 -11.97 -20.81 23.96
CA THR A 710 -12.52 -19.45 23.80
C THR A 710 -11.48 -18.39 24.14
N SER A 711 -10.69 -18.59 25.19
CA SER A 711 -9.55 -17.71 25.48
C SER A 711 -8.55 -17.76 24.34
N TYR A 712 -7.98 -16.62 24.00
CA TYR A 712 -6.80 -16.53 23.17
C TYR A 712 -5.72 -15.75 23.91
N ASP A 713 -5.59 -15.99 25.23
CA ASP A 713 -4.55 -15.39 26.08
C ASP A 713 -3.15 -15.61 25.50
N TYR A 714 -2.92 -16.83 24.99
CA TYR A 714 -1.70 -17.24 24.29
C TYR A 714 -0.44 -17.26 25.19
N ASP A 715 -0.57 -17.00 26.49
CA ASP A 715 0.54 -16.59 27.35
C ASP A 715 1.35 -15.43 26.73
N ALA A 716 0.64 -14.51 26.09
CA ALA A 716 1.24 -13.35 25.41
C ALA A 716 1.80 -12.33 26.43
N PRO A 717 2.60 -11.34 25.99
CA PRO A 717 3.07 -10.26 26.85
C PRO A 717 1.93 -9.51 27.53
N LEU A 718 0.78 -9.41 26.88
CA LEU A 718 -0.48 -8.98 27.50
C LEU A 718 -1.45 -10.16 27.63
N THR A 719 -2.04 -10.33 28.82
CA THR A 719 -3.07 -11.35 29.07
C THR A 719 -4.31 -11.14 28.18
N GLU A 720 -5.25 -12.09 28.17
CA GLU A 720 -6.55 -11.98 27.49
C GLU A 720 -7.31 -10.68 27.82
N TRP A 721 -7.24 -10.21 29.06
CA TRP A 721 -7.86 -8.95 29.51
C TRP A 721 -6.92 -7.73 29.45
N GLY A 722 -5.73 -7.89 28.86
CA GLY A 722 -4.80 -6.81 28.56
C GLY A 722 -3.91 -6.36 29.72
N ASP A 723 -3.76 -7.14 30.79
CA ASP A 723 -2.79 -6.82 31.85
C ASP A 723 -1.36 -7.10 31.38
N VAL A 724 -0.39 -6.31 31.89
CA VAL A 724 1.03 -6.57 31.66
C VAL A 724 1.51 -7.76 32.48
N THR A 725 2.39 -8.56 31.89
CA THR A 725 2.95 -9.78 32.51
C THR A 725 4.43 -9.62 32.86
N PRO A 726 5.02 -10.55 33.63
CA PRO A 726 6.49 -10.61 33.79
C PRO A 726 7.24 -10.72 32.45
N LYS A 727 6.66 -11.43 31.47
CA LYS A 727 7.18 -11.55 30.10
C LYS A 727 7.26 -10.21 29.38
N TYR A 728 6.24 -9.35 29.52
CA TYR A 728 6.28 -7.98 29.00
C TYR A 728 7.48 -7.19 29.50
N GLU A 729 7.78 -7.28 30.81
CA GLU A 729 8.91 -6.54 31.39
C GLU A 729 10.27 -7.11 30.97
N ALA A 730 10.39 -8.43 30.77
CA ALA A 730 11.59 -9.05 30.23
C ALA A 730 11.85 -8.59 28.78
N ILE A 731 10.82 -8.62 27.93
CA ILE A 731 10.88 -8.14 26.55
C ILE A 731 11.28 -6.67 26.49
N ARG A 732 10.63 -5.82 27.29
CA ARG A 732 10.91 -4.37 27.34
C ARG A 732 12.37 -4.06 27.69
N LYS A 733 13.00 -4.85 28.57
CA LYS A 733 14.43 -4.68 28.90
C LYS A 733 15.33 -4.98 27.69
N VAL A 734 15.02 -6.05 26.95
CA VAL A 734 15.78 -6.41 25.73
C VAL A 734 15.54 -5.38 24.62
N MET A 735 14.31 -4.91 24.44
CA MET A 735 13.99 -3.82 23.51
C MET A 735 14.84 -2.57 23.78
N ALA A 736 14.88 -2.11 25.04
CA ALA A 736 15.69 -0.96 25.45
C ALA A 736 17.20 -1.20 25.25
N LYS A 737 17.70 -2.41 25.54
CA LYS A 737 19.11 -2.81 25.28
C LYS A 737 19.50 -2.62 23.81
N HIS A 738 18.57 -2.82 22.88
CA HIS A 738 18.78 -2.65 21.43
C HIS A 738 18.33 -1.28 20.88
N GLY A 739 18.08 -0.30 21.76
CA GLY A 739 17.75 1.07 21.37
C GLY A 739 16.28 1.33 21.06
N PHE A 740 15.38 0.38 21.36
CA PHE A 740 13.93 0.56 21.24
C PHE A 740 13.34 1.02 22.57
N GLU A 741 13.33 2.33 22.75
CA GLU A 741 12.81 2.97 23.96
C GLU A 741 11.28 3.01 24.00
N ALA A 742 10.72 3.15 25.20
CA ALA A 742 9.27 3.25 25.40
C ALA A 742 8.69 4.48 24.65
N GLY A 743 7.79 4.25 23.70
CA GLY A 743 7.22 5.32 22.87
C GLY A 743 6.13 6.14 23.56
N CYS A 744 5.62 5.70 24.71
CA CYS A 744 4.67 6.44 25.55
C CYS A 744 4.67 5.90 27.00
N PRO A 745 4.07 6.61 27.97
CA PRO A 745 3.81 6.06 29.29
C PRO A 745 2.89 4.84 29.23
N LEU A 746 3.12 3.87 30.11
CA LEU A 746 2.25 2.71 30.26
C LEU A 746 0.87 3.15 30.82
N PRO A 747 -0.26 2.79 30.17
CA PRO A 747 -1.59 3.07 30.69
C PRO A 747 -1.85 2.39 32.04
N ALA A 748 -2.79 2.94 32.83
CA ALA A 748 -3.24 2.30 34.06
C ALA A 748 -3.99 0.98 33.75
N ALA A 749 -3.85 -0.01 34.62
CA ALA A 749 -4.59 -1.26 34.49
C ALA A 749 -6.10 -1.02 34.57
N ILE A 750 -6.85 -1.71 33.72
CA ILE A 750 -8.31 -1.64 33.71
C ILE A 750 -8.83 -2.33 34.98
N PRO A 751 -9.73 -1.69 35.75
CA PRO A 751 -10.25 -2.26 36.98
C PRO A 751 -11.01 -3.57 36.72
N LYS A 752 -10.68 -4.60 37.51
CA LYS A 752 -11.44 -5.84 37.59
C LYS A 752 -12.42 -5.80 38.76
N ARG A 753 -13.61 -6.39 38.59
CA ARG A 753 -14.71 -6.37 39.57
C ARG A 753 -15.33 -7.74 39.73
N SER A 754 -15.71 -8.05 40.97
CA SER A 754 -16.51 -9.20 41.33
C SER A 754 -17.96 -8.75 41.52
N TYR A 755 -18.87 -9.29 40.72
CA TYR A 755 -20.32 -9.05 40.84
C TYR A 755 -21.03 -10.18 41.61
N GLY A 756 -20.27 -11.17 42.07
CA GLY A 756 -20.77 -12.24 42.92
C GLY A 756 -21.56 -13.30 42.17
N LYS A 757 -22.36 -14.06 42.92
CA LYS A 757 -23.18 -15.15 42.38
C LYS A 757 -24.47 -14.61 41.78
N VAL A 758 -24.83 -15.11 40.60
CA VAL A 758 -26.07 -14.80 39.89
C VAL A 758 -26.87 -16.08 39.70
N GLU A 759 -28.06 -16.12 40.29
CA GLU A 759 -29.00 -17.22 40.12
C GLU A 759 -29.72 -17.10 38.77
N LEU A 760 -29.70 -18.17 37.98
CA LEU A 760 -30.45 -18.26 36.73
C LEU A 760 -31.86 -18.78 37.03
N THR A 761 -32.75 -17.83 37.31
CA THR A 761 -34.13 -18.08 37.79
C THR A 761 -35.11 -18.48 36.69
N GLN A 762 -34.71 -18.36 35.42
CA GLN A 762 -35.55 -18.62 34.27
C GLN A 762 -34.97 -19.73 33.39
N LYS A 763 -35.85 -20.55 32.80
CA LYS A 763 -35.46 -21.67 31.92
C LYS A 763 -36.36 -21.76 30.69
N GLY A 764 -35.76 -22.00 29.52
CA GLY A 764 -36.43 -22.36 28.28
C GLY A 764 -35.84 -23.65 27.70
N SER A 765 -36.56 -24.77 27.79
CA SER A 765 -36.12 -26.03 27.16
C SER A 765 -36.15 -25.90 25.64
N LEU A 766 -35.13 -26.40 24.94
CA LEU A 766 -34.99 -26.23 23.48
C LEU A 766 -36.14 -26.89 22.70
N PHE A 767 -36.35 -28.20 22.88
CA PHE A 767 -37.23 -29.00 22.01
C PHE A 767 -38.67 -28.49 21.89
N PRO A 768 -39.36 -28.09 22.98
CA PRO A 768 -40.74 -27.61 22.89
C PRO A 768 -40.92 -26.30 22.10
N GLN A 769 -39.83 -25.57 21.84
CA GLN A 769 -39.88 -24.21 21.29
C GLN A 769 -39.32 -24.13 19.86
N LEU A 770 -38.81 -25.24 19.31
CA LEU A 770 -38.16 -25.28 17.99
C LEU A 770 -39.05 -24.71 16.87
N ASP A 771 -40.32 -25.10 16.83
CA ASP A 771 -41.26 -24.64 15.79
C ASP A 771 -41.48 -23.11 15.83
N ALA A 772 -41.30 -22.50 17.00
CA ALA A 772 -41.43 -21.05 17.17
C ALA A 772 -40.10 -20.32 16.93
N MET A 773 -38.96 -20.98 17.17
CA MET A 773 -37.63 -20.36 17.13
C MET A 773 -36.95 -20.47 15.76
N ALA A 774 -37.21 -21.52 14.99
CA ALA A 774 -36.41 -21.85 13.82
C ALA A 774 -37.24 -22.50 12.70
N GLU A 775 -36.92 -22.14 11.46
CA GLU A 775 -37.44 -22.81 10.28
C GLU A 775 -36.73 -24.15 10.06
N SER A 776 -37.47 -25.14 9.57
CA SER A 776 -36.94 -26.47 9.28
C SER A 776 -37.00 -26.79 7.78
N VAL A 777 -36.04 -27.57 7.32
CA VAL A 777 -35.93 -28.02 5.93
C VAL A 777 -36.14 -29.53 5.86
N GLU A 778 -37.04 -29.95 4.99
CA GLU A 778 -37.26 -31.36 4.67
C GLU A 778 -36.25 -31.85 3.63
N SER A 779 -35.59 -32.96 3.91
CA SER A 779 -34.63 -33.58 2.99
C SER A 779 -34.71 -35.11 3.05
N VAL A 780 -34.45 -35.79 1.94
CA VAL A 780 -34.44 -37.26 1.94
C VAL A 780 -33.24 -37.81 2.71
N TRP A 781 -32.09 -37.12 2.70
CA TRP A 781 -30.88 -37.49 3.44
C TRP A 781 -30.38 -36.31 4.29
N THR A 782 -29.43 -36.55 5.19
CA THR A 782 -28.84 -35.48 6.01
C THR A 782 -28.03 -34.52 5.16
N LEU A 783 -28.10 -33.22 5.45
CA LEU A 783 -27.31 -32.19 4.78
C LEU A 783 -26.42 -31.50 5.81
N PRO A 784 -25.11 -31.30 5.52
CA PRO A 784 -24.27 -30.48 6.38
C PRO A 784 -24.78 -29.03 6.40
N MET A 785 -24.47 -28.30 7.47
CA MET A 785 -25.09 -27.01 7.79
C MET A 785 -24.89 -25.94 6.71
N GLU A 786 -23.78 -25.98 5.98
CA GLU A 786 -23.45 -25.01 4.92
C GLU A 786 -24.37 -25.17 3.70
N LYS A 787 -24.91 -26.37 3.47
CA LYS A 787 -25.93 -26.59 2.42
C LYS A 787 -27.26 -25.91 2.73
N LEU A 788 -27.50 -25.60 4.01
CA LEU A 788 -28.67 -24.90 4.50
C LEU A 788 -28.42 -23.39 4.73
N GLY A 789 -27.22 -22.90 4.38
CA GLY A 789 -26.84 -21.50 4.60
C GLY A 789 -26.51 -21.17 6.06
N GLN A 790 -26.23 -22.17 6.90
CA GLN A 790 -25.82 -21.96 8.28
C GLN A 790 -24.30 -22.08 8.43
N SER A 791 -23.68 -21.05 9.02
CA SER A 791 -22.24 -21.01 9.27
C SER A 791 -21.86 -21.57 10.66
N TYR A 792 -22.55 -21.16 11.72
CA TYR A 792 -22.13 -21.40 13.10
C TYR A 792 -23.25 -21.99 13.97
N GLY A 793 -22.92 -22.36 15.20
CA GLY A 793 -23.88 -22.80 16.21
C GLY A 793 -24.22 -24.30 16.13
N PHE A 794 -25.51 -24.62 16.24
CA PHE A 794 -26.03 -25.97 16.39
C PHE A 794 -26.98 -26.33 15.25
N ILE A 795 -27.22 -27.61 15.00
CA ILE A 795 -28.16 -28.05 13.98
C ILE A 795 -28.85 -29.33 14.46
N LEU A 796 -30.18 -29.39 14.32
CA LEU A 796 -30.97 -30.54 14.74
C LEU A 796 -31.39 -31.37 13.52
N TYR A 797 -31.14 -32.66 13.57
CA TYR A 797 -31.64 -33.64 12.58
C TYR A 797 -32.70 -34.51 13.23
N SER A 798 -33.92 -34.48 12.68
CA SER A 798 -35.06 -35.27 13.19
C SER A 798 -35.56 -36.23 12.12
N THR A 799 -35.85 -37.48 12.48
CA THR A 799 -36.51 -38.44 11.58
C THR A 799 -37.37 -39.45 12.35
N TRP A 800 -38.27 -40.15 11.64
CA TRP A 800 -39.04 -41.24 12.21
C TRP A 800 -38.43 -42.60 11.86
N VAL A 801 -37.88 -43.28 12.86
CA VAL A 801 -37.31 -44.62 12.69
C VAL A 801 -38.41 -45.66 12.84
N ARG A 802 -38.60 -46.48 11.80
CA ARG A 802 -39.53 -47.61 11.83
C ARG A 802 -38.98 -48.74 12.70
N GLY A 803 -39.86 -49.34 13.50
CA GLY A 803 -39.53 -50.51 14.31
C GLY A 803 -40.34 -51.77 13.94
N PRO A 804 -40.22 -52.84 14.73
CA PRO A 804 -39.35 -52.95 15.91
C PRO A 804 -37.86 -53.12 15.55
N ARG A 805 -36.97 -52.59 16.41
CA ARG A 805 -35.50 -52.79 16.33
C ARG A 805 -34.96 -53.12 17.71
N LYS A 806 -34.12 -54.16 17.83
CA LYS A 806 -33.54 -54.60 19.12
C LYS A 806 -32.07 -54.98 18.94
N GLY A 807 -31.22 -54.51 19.86
CA GLY A 807 -29.80 -54.85 19.90
C GLY A 807 -28.96 -54.29 18.75
N GLN A 808 -29.49 -53.33 17.99
CA GLN A 808 -28.79 -52.68 16.87
C GLN A 808 -28.00 -51.47 17.34
N GLN A 809 -27.08 -51.00 16.51
CA GLN A 809 -26.20 -49.87 16.79
C GLN A 809 -26.52 -48.69 15.86
N LEU A 810 -26.69 -47.50 16.43
CA LEU A 810 -26.78 -46.25 15.67
C LEU A 810 -25.38 -45.69 15.42
N HIS A 811 -25.09 -45.39 14.15
CA HIS A 811 -23.86 -44.74 13.71
C HIS A 811 -24.19 -43.46 12.95
N ILE A 812 -23.35 -42.44 13.12
CA ILE A 812 -23.39 -41.19 12.34
C ILE A 812 -22.13 -41.17 11.47
N GLN A 813 -22.31 -40.92 10.18
CA GLN A 813 -21.25 -40.96 9.17
C GLN A 813 -21.22 -39.63 8.42
N ASP A 814 -20.25 -38.77 8.64
CA ASP A 814 -19.58 -38.57 9.92
C ASP A 814 -20.21 -37.42 10.69
N VAL A 815 -20.12 -37.49 12.03
CA VAL A 815 -20.48 -36.38 12.93
C VAL A 815 -19.38 -35.32 12.93
N ARG A 816 -19.77 -34.06 12.72
CA ARG A 816 -18.88 -32.89 12.75
C ARG A 816 -19.52 -31.77 13.57
N ASP A 817 -19.29 -31.67 14.88
CA ASP A 817 -18.25 -32.40 15.64
C ASP A 817 -18.77 -33.20 16.82
N ARG A 818 -19.86 -32.77 17.45
CA ARG A 818 -20.41 -33.43 18.63
C ARG A 818 -21.92 -33.53 18.56
N ALA A 819 -22.45 -34.75 18.68
CA ALA A 819 -23.87 -35.04 18.54
C ALA A 819 -24.49 -35.61 19.82
N GLN A 820 -25.53 -34.96 20.34
CA GLN A 820 -26.40 -35.52 21.37
C GLN A 820 -27.58 -36.23 20.70
N VAL A 821 -27.77 -37.52 21.02
CA VAL A 821 -28.79 -38.37 20.38
C VAL A 821 -29.95 -38.61 21.35
N PHE A 822 -31.17 -38.41 20.88
CA PHE A 822 -32.40 -38.59 21.64
C PHE A 822 -33.39 -39.50 20.89
N LEU A 823 -34.10 -40.35 21.62
CA LEU A 823 -35.16 -41.19 21.08
C LEU A 823 -36.46 -40.92 21.84
N SER A 824 -37.47 -40.43 21.13
CA SER A 824 -38.73 -39.96 21.70
C SER A 824 -38.53 -39.02 22.90
N GLY A 825 -37.60 -38.08 22.77
CA GLY A 825 -37.26 -37.08 23.79
C GLY A 825 -36.36 -37.57 24.93
N LYS A 826 -35.96 -38.85 24.96
CA LYS A 826 -35.04 -39.38 25.99
C LYS A 826 -33.60 -39.42 25.45
N PRO A 827 -32.59 -38.95 26.20
CA PRO A 827 -31.20 -39.04 25.75
C PRO A 827 -30.72 -40.49 25.68
N LEU A 828 -30.04 -40.83 24.59
CA LEU A 828 -29.38 -42.12 24.39
C LEU A 828 -27.87 -42.05 24.62
N GLY A 829 -27.24 -40.93 24.28
CA GLY A 829 -25.80 -40.75 24.43
C GLY A 829 -25.25 -39.63 23.56
N ILE A 830 -23.92 -39.52 23.55
CA ILE A 830 -23.17 -38.51 22.82
C ILE A 830 -22.16 -39.21 21.90
N ILE A 831 -22.08 -38.76 20.66
CA ILE A 831 -21.07 -39.20 19.68
C ILE A 831 -20.17 -38.01 19.37
N GLU A 832 -18.86 -38.22 19.47
CA GLU A 832 -17.85 -37.18 19.32
C GLU A 832 -16.92 -37.51 18.15
N ARG A 833 -16.48 -36.50 17.40
CA ARG A 833 -15.65 -36.66 16.20
C ARG A 833 -14.31 -37.37 16.47
N TRP A 834 -13.66 -37.08 17.59
CA TRP A 834 -12.41 -37.74 18.01
C TRP A 834 -12.62 -39.17 18.53
N ASN A 835 -13.86 -39.57 18.80
CA ASN A 835 -14.19 -40.91 19.29
C ASN A 835 -15.61 -41.34 18.86
N PRO A 836 -15.85 -41.63 17.57
CA PRO A 836 -17.18 -41.80 17.00
C PRO A 836 -17.78 -43.19 17.32
N LYS A 837 -17.98 -43.46 18.61
CA LYS A 837 -18.55 -44.72 19.09
C LYS A 837 -20.04 -44.79 18.75
N PRO A 838 -20.53 -45.92 18.21
CA PRO A 838 -21.96 -46.09 18.00
C PRO A 838 -22.72 -46.21 19.32
N ILE A 839 -24.02 -45.89 19.27
CA ILE A 839 -24.92 -45.94 20.41
C ILE A 839 -25.92 -47.09 20.23
N PRO A 840 -26.10 -47.98 21.23
CA PRO A 840 -27.15 -48.99 21.18
C PRO A 840 -28.54 -48.35 21.07
N ILE A 841 -29.37 -48.87 20.17
CA ILE A 841 -30.72 -48.34 19.93
C ILE A 841 -31.79 -49.43 19.97
N GLU A 842 -32.89 -49.14 20.68
CA GLU A 842 -34.09 -49.98 20.75
C GLU A 842 -35.30 -49.18 20.28
N VAL A 843 -35.93 -49.62 19.18
CA VAL A 843 -37.09 -48.93 18.60
C VAL A 843 -38.33 -49.82 18.78
N PRO A 844 -39.44 -49.29 19.35
CA PRO A 844 -40.67 -50.04 19.57
C PRO A 844 -41.39 -50.35 18.24
N ALA A 845 -42.39 -51.22 18.25
CA ALA A 845 -43.03 -51.73 17.02
C ALA A 845 -43.70 -50.63 16.20
N GLU A 846 -44.27 -49.63 16.87
CA GLU A 846 -44.88 -48.43 16.30
C GLU A 846 -43.87 -47.46 15.66
N GLY A 847 -42.57 -47.64 15.92
CA GLY A 847 -41.51 -46.70 15.55
C GLY A 847 -41.28 -45.62 16.61
N ALA A 848 -40.23 -44.82 16.42
CA ALA A 848 -39.90 -43.73 17.33
C ALA A 848 -39.27 -42.55 16.59
N ARG A 849 -39.45 -41.36 17.15
CA ARG A 849 -38.77 -40.13 16.69
C ARG A 849 -37.32 -40.16 17.17
N LEU A 850 -36.39 -40.01 16.25
CA LEU A 850 -34.96 -39.86 16.50
C LEU A 850 -34.58 -38.40 16.28
N ASP A 851 -33.99 -37.77 17.29
CA ASP A 851 -33.51 -36.39 17.25
C ASP A 851 -32.00 -36.39 17.53
N ILE A 852 -31.23 -35.67 16.71
CA ILE A 852 -29.76 -35.58 16.83
C ILE A 852 -29.36 -34.11 16.79
N LEU A 853 -28.99 -33.55 17.94
CA LEU A 853 -28.48 -32.18 18.04
C LEU A 853 -26.97 -32.19 17.86
N VAL A 854 -26.49 -31.56 16.79
CA VAL A 854 -25.05 -31.48 16.46
C VAL A 854 -24.52 -30.08 16.71
N GLU A 855 -23.38 -29.98 17.40
CA GLU A 855 -22.61 -28.76 17.58
C GLU A 855 -21.48 -28.68 16.54
N ASN A 856 -21.37 -27.53 15.84
CA ASN A 856 -20.12 -27.14 15.19
C ASN A 856 -19.20 -26.57 16.26
N MET A 857 -18.09 -27.26 16.55
CA MET A 857 -17.13 -26.85 17.59
C MET A 857 -16.03 -25.91 17.10
N GLY A 858 -15.98 -25.62 15.79
CA GLY A 858 -14.97 -24.81 15.13
C GLY A 858 -14.43 -25.53 13.90
N ARG A 859 -14.45 -24.94 12.71
CA ARG A 859 -13.85 -25.52 11.51
C ARG A 859 -12.34 -25.56 11.63
N ILE A 860 -11.77 -26.63 11.10
CA ILE A 860 -10.31 -26.79 11.02
C ILE A 860 -9.71 -25.58 10.31
N ASN A 861 -8.69 -25.00 10.92
CA ASN A 861 -8.04 -23.78 10.44
C ASN A 861 -6.66 -24.03 9.82
N TYR A 862 -6.07 -25.21 9.98
CA TYR A 862 -4.73 -25.54 9.48
C TYR A 862 -4.65 -26.97 8.92
N GLY A 863 -3.72 -27.18 7.97
CA GLY A 863 -3.40 -28.49 7.42
C GLY A 863 -4.33 -28.97 6.29
N PRO A 864 -4.28 -30.25 5.91
CA PRO A 864 -4.90 -30.74 4.68
C PRO A 864 -6.43 -30.91 4.78
N LEU A 865 -7.01 -30.81 5.98
CA LEU A 865 -8.41 -31.10 6.25
C LEU A 865 -9.30 -29.85 6.36
N LEU A 866 -8.88 -28.72 5.77
CA LEU A 866 -9.64 -27.46 5.76
C LEU A 866 -11.07 -27.59 5.24
N ARG A 867 -11.35 -28.53 4.32
CA ARG A 867 -12.71 -28.77 3.79
C ARG A 867 -13.59 -29.45 4.84
N ASP A 868 -13.98 -28.68 5.84
CA ASP A 868 -14.54 -29.17 7.08
C ASP A 868 -16.02 -28.87 7.26
N ALA A 869 -16.86 -29.36 6.34
CA ALA A 869 -18.31 -29.18 6.40
C ALA A 869 -18.87 -29.75 7.72
N LYS A 870 -19.77 -29.01 8.39
CA LYS A 870 -20.23 -29.32 9.75
C LYS A 870 -21.64 -29.88 9.78
N GLY A 871 -21.99 -30.59 10.85
CA GLY A 871 -23.25 -31.32 10.99
C GLY A 871 -23.07 -32.83 10.75
N ILE A 872 -23.98 -33.44 9.99
CA ILE A 872 -23.88 -34.85 9.57
C ILE A 872 -23.56 -34.87 8.08
N THR A 873 -22.37 -35.36 7.75
CA THR A 873 -21.79 -35.17 6.41
C THR A 873 -22.32 -36.13 5.34
N GLU A 874 -22.61 -37.40 5.68
CA GLU A 874 -23.13 -38.40 4.74
C GLU A 874 -24.49 -38.96 5.14
N GLY A 875 -24.66 -39.41 6.39
CA GLY A 875 -25.91 -40.01 6.84
C GLY A 875 -25.88 -40.60 8.24
N VAL A 876 -27.05 -41.06 8.70
CA VAL A 876 -27.19 -41.83 9.94
C VAL A 876 -27.67 -43.22 9.59
N ARG A 877 -27.03 -44.24 10.15
CA ARG A 877 -27.34 -45.64 9.89
C ARG A 877 -27.61 -46.40 11.17
N ILE A 878 -28.52 -47.37 11.09
CA ILE A 878 -28.72 -48.39 12.13
C ILE A 878 -28.13 -49.68 11.58
N ASP A 879 -27.07 -50.15 12.22
CA ASP A 879 -26.10 -51.08 11.65
C ASP A 879 -25.72 -50.60 10.23
N ASN A 880 -26.05 -51.36 9.18
CA ASN A 880 -25.71 -51.02 7.79
C ASN A 880 -26.78 -50.19 7.06
N GLN A 881 -27.94 -49.92 7.67
CA GLN A 881 -29.06 -49.31 6.97
C GLN A 881 -29.17 -47.81 7.24
N PHE A 882 -29.00 -47.00 6.20
CA PHE A 882 -29.28 -45.55 6.27
C PHE A 882 -30.73 -45.26 6.61
N GLN A 883 -30.93 -44.23 7.43
CA GLN A 883 -32.22 -43.64 7.73
C GLN A 883 -32.42 -42.41 6.84
N TYR A 884 -33.65 -42.22 6.36
CA TYR A 884 -34.02 -41.21 5.37
C TYR A 884 -35.26 -40.44 5.80
N HIS A 885 -35.55 -39.34 5.10
CA HIS A 885 -36.63 -38.39 5.39
C HIS A 885 -36.39 -37.66 6.71
N TRP A 886 -35.53 -36.65 6.62
CA TRP A 886 -35.05 -35.82 7.71
C TRP A 886 -35.73 -34.46 7.68
N THR A 887 -36.22 -34.03 8.83
CA THR A 887 -36.50 -32.63 9.14
C THR A 887 -35.24 -32.05 9.78
N ILE A 888 -34.62 -31.06 9.15
CA ILE A 888 -33.35 -30.48 9.57
C ILE A 888 -33.59 -29.03 10.00
N THR A 889 -33.24 -28.68 11.23
CA THR A 889 -33.48 -27.36 11.83
C THR A 889 -32.15 -26.67 12.13
N PRO A 890 -31.75 -25.65 11.34
CA PRO A 890 -30.61 -24.79 11.64
C PRO A 890 -30.80 -23.98 12.92
N LEU A 891 -29.78 -23.93 13.79
CA LEU A 891 -29.81 -23.19 15.06
C LEU A 891 -28.52 -22.35 15.21
N PRO A 892 -28.37 -21.24 14.45
CA PRO A 892 -27.21 -20.35 14.57
C PRO A 892 -27.15 -19.59 15.90
N LEU A 893 -28.27 -19.51 16.63
CA LEU A 893 -28.42 -18.81 17.92
C LEU A 893 -28.10 -17.30 17.86
N GLU A 894 -28.40 -16.69 16.72
CA GLU A 894 -28.40 -15.23 16.53
C GLU A 894 -29.46 -14.55 17.44
N GLU A 895 -29.34 -13.24 17.63
CA GLU A 895 -30.19 -12.47 18.56
C GLU A 895 -31.67 -12.61 18.22
N GLU A 896 -32.03 -12.57 16.93
CA GLU A 896 -33.39 -12.68 16.42
C GLU A 896 -34.04 -14.02 16.82
N MET A 897 -33.25 -15.10 16.78
CA MET A 897 -33.71 -16.43 17.19
C MET A 897 -33.82 -16.54 18.72
N ARG A 898 -32.82 -16.03 19.45
CA ARG A 898 -32.81 -16.09 20.92
C ARG A 898 -33.92 -15.24 21.55
N ALA A 899 -34.31 -14.15 20.90
CA ALA A 899 -35.41 -13.28 21.35
C ALA A 899 -36.77 -14.00 21.36
N LEU A 900 -36.91 -15.11 20.62
CA LEU A 900 -38.13 -15.92 20.55
C LEU A 900 -38.22 -17.00 21.65
N VAL A 901 -37.14 -17.18 22.43
CA VAL A 901 -37.13 -18.15 23.54
C VAL A 901 -38.14 -17.74 24.60
N THR A 902 -39.06 -18.64 24.91
CA THR A 902 -40.03 -18.45 26.00
C THR A 902 -39.43 -19.00 27.29
N TYR A 903 -39.38 -18.16 28.33
CA TYR A 903 -38.81 -18.52 29.61
C TYR A 903 -39.89 -18.77 30.67
N GLU A 904 -39.75 -19.88 31.39
CA GLU A 904 -40.56 -20.22 32.55
C GLU A 904 -39.73 -20.12 33.84
N ALA A 905 -40.38 -20.04 35.00
CA ALA A 905 -39.68 -20.05 36.28
C ALA A 905 -38.95 -21.39 36.48
N ALA A 906 -37.65 -21.34 36.72
CA ALA A 906 -36.83 -22.52 36.99
C ALA A 906 -37.15 -23.06 38.40
N SER A 907 -38.21 -23.88 38.52
CA SER A 907 -38.67 -24.46 39.78
C SER A 907 -38.46 -25.98 39.83
N GLY A 908 -37.99 -26.48 40.98
CA GLY A 908 -37.79 -27.91 41.26
C GLY A 908 -36.39 -28.46 40.97
N SER A 909 -36.02 -29.55 41.65
CA SER A 909 -34.84 -30.38 41.33
C SER A 909 -35.13 -31.18 40.06
N SER A 910 -35.15 -30.52 38.89
CA SER A 910 -35.42 -31.23 37.65
C SER A 910 -34.13 -31.88 37.15
N GLU A 911 -34.08 -33.22 37.24
CA GLU A 911 -33.31 -34.11 36.35
C GLU A 911 -33.75 -33.88 34.89
N HIS A 912 -33.54 -32.69 34.35
CA HIS A 912 -33.84 -32.41 32.96
C HIS A 912 -32.66 -32.86 32.12
N ALA A 913 -32.88 -33.93 31.38
CA ALA A 913 -31.89 -34.52 30.51
C ALA A 913 -32.06 -33.91 29.09
N GLY A 914 -31.39 -32.79 28.82
CA GLY A 914 -31.38 -32.17 27.49
C GLY A 914 -31.05 -30.67 27.46
N PRO A 915 -30.80 -30.12 26.26
CA PRO A 915 -30.35 -28.75 26.04
C PRO A 915 -31.41 -27.70 26.40
N ALA A 916 -30.99 -26.64 27.10
CA ALA A 916 -31.89 -25.57 27.53
C ALA A 916 -31.17 -24.22 27.70
N PHE A 917 -31.96 -23.15 27.52
CA PHE A 917 -31.57 -21.79 27.86
C PHE A 917 -31.85 -21.51 29.34
N TYR A 918 -30.91 -20.88 30.02
CA TYR A 918 -31.03 -20.43 31.41
C TYR A 918 -30.76 -18.93 31.46
N LYS A 919 -31.61 -18.18 32.16
CA LYS A 919 -31.54 -16.72 32.21
C LYS A 919 -31.57 -16.21 33.64
N GLY A 920 -30.75 -15.19 33.90
CA GLY A 920 -30.65 -14.51 35.18
C GLY A 920 -30.23 -13.05 34.99
N THR A 921 -30.28 -12.28 36.07
CA THR A 921 -29.99 -10.85 36.04
C THR A 921 -29.21 -10.42 37.27
N PHE A 922 -28.35 -9.42 37.12
CA PHE A 922 -27.59 -8.83 38.23
C PHE A 922 -27.44 -7.32 38.07
N GLU A 923 -27.12 -6.64 39.16
CA GLU A 923 -26.93 -5.19 39.19
C GLU A 923 -25.43 -4.86 39.29
N ALA A 924 -24.98 -3.90 38.47
CA ALA A 924 -23.61 -3.39 38.49
C ALA A 924 -23.60 -1.88 38.77
N GLU A 925 -23.24 -1.49 39.99
CA GLU A 925 -23.17 -0.05 40.36
C GLU A 925 -21.98 0.66 39.70
N GLU A 926 -20.86 -0.05 39.58
CA GLU A 926 -19.64 0.35 38.89
C GLU A 926 -19.28 -0.69 37.83
N ILE A 927 -18.73 -0.22 36.71
CA ILE A 927 -18.30 -1.07 35.60
C ILE A 927 -16.80 -1.34 35.68
N GLY A 928 -16.44 -2.60 35.53
CA GLY A 928 -15.08 -3.08 35.34
C GLY A 928 -15.09 -4.44 34.67
N ASP A 929 -13.91 -4.89 34.25
CA ASP A 929 -13.72 -6.22 33.69
C ASP A 929 -14.04 -7.30 34.72
N THR A 930 -14.55 -8.45 34.29
CA THR A 930 -14.89 -9.56 35.17
C THR A 930 -14.76 -10.89 34.46
N PHE A 931 -14.85 -11.99 35.22
CA PHE A 931 -14.70 -13.34 34.71
C PHE A 931 -15.87 -14.20 35.13
N LEU A 932 -16.51 -14.86 34.17
CA LEU A 932 -17.69 -15.67 34.40
C LEU A 932 -17.29 -17.13 34.67
N ARG A 933 -17.58 -17.62 35.87
CA ARG A 933 -17.35 -18.98 36.36
C ARG A 933 -18.57 -19.88 36.17
N PHE A 934 -18.31 -21.11 35.77
CA PHE A 934 -19.31 -22.13 35.42
C PHE A 934 -19.29 -23.34 36.35
N ASP A 935 -18.98 -23.14 37.64
CA ASP A 935 -18.87 -24.23 38.60
C ASP A 935 -20.17 -25.07 38.64
N GLY A 936 -20.06 -26.37 38.39
CA GLY A 936 -21.20 -27.30 38.34
C GLY A 936 -21.85 -27.48 36.96
N TRP A 937 -21.74 -26.51 36.06
CA TRP A 937 -22.18 -26.59 34.67
C TRP A 937 -21.30 -27.52 33.84
N LYS A 938 -21.77 -27.95 32.66
CA LYS A 938 -21.08 -28.98 31.87
C LYS A 938 -20.51 -28.41 30.58
N LYS A 939 -21.35 -27.99 29.65
CA LYS A 939 -20.90 -27.50 28.34
C LYS A 939 -21.96 -26.60 27.74
N GLY A 940 -21.55 -25.46 27.20
CA GLY A 940 -22.49 -24.53 26.62
C GLY A 940 -21.88 -23.26 26.05
N VAL A 941 -22.74 -22.27 25.89
CA VAL A 941 -22.43 -20.94 25.37
C VAL A 941 -23.04 -19.89 26.31
N ALA A 942 -22.38 -18.76 26.49
CA ALA A 942 -22.85 -17.68 27.37
C ALA A 942 -23.02 -16.36 26.64
N TRP A 943 -24.07 -15.61 26.99
CA TRP A 943 -24.32 -14.26 26.52
C TRP A 943 -24.51 -13.30 27.68
N VAL A 944 -23.84 -12.14 27.61
CA VAL A 944 -24.08 -11.03 28.52
C VAL A 944 -24.65 -9.87 27.73
N ASN A 945 -25.83 -9.38 28.14
CA ASN A 945 -26.54 -8.29 27.47
C ASN A 945 -26.72 -8.50 25.94
N GLY A 946 -26.87 -9.76 25.52
CA GLY A 946 -27.01 -10.15 24.10
C GLY A 946 -25.69 -10.38 23.37
N PHE A 947 -24.54 -10.03 23.94
CA PHE A 947 -23.22 -10.29 23.34
C PHE A 947 -22.77 -11.71 23.63
N ASN A 948 -22.38 -12.46 22.59
CA ASN A 948 -21.93 -13.85 22.72
C ASN A 948 -20.48 -13.93 23.19
N LEU A 949 -20.28 -14.30 24.46
CA LEU A 949 -18.95 -14.42 25.07
C LEU A 949 -18.15 -15.60 24.54
N GLY A 950 -18.84 -16.61 24.01
CA GLY A 950 -18.23 -17.83 23.50
C GLY A 950 -18.55 -19.06 24.34
N ARG A 951 -17.74 -20.10 24.17
CA ARG A 951 -18.01 -21.46 24.66
C ARG A 951 -17.40 -21.68 26.04
N TYR A 952 -18.10 -22.41 26.91
CA TYR A 952 -17.53 -22.96 28.12
C TYR A 952 -17.64 -24.49 28.11
N TRP A 953 -16.66 -25.17 28.71
CA TRP A 953 -16.70 -26.61 28.86
C TRP A 953 -15.91 -27.05 30.09
N LYS A 954 -16.53 -27.89 30.93
CA LYS A 954 -15.89 -28.49 32.12
C LYS A 954 -14.61 -29.28 31.82
N ALA A 955 -14.36 -29.61 30.56
CA ALA A 955 -13.19 -30.35 30.12
C ALA A 955 -11.88 -29.57 30.37
N GLY A 956 -11.95 -28.24 30.45
CA GLY A 956 -10.77 -27.39 30.58
C GLY A 956 -9.94 -27.31 29.29
N PRO A 957 -8.81 -26.58 29.29
CA PRO A 957 -8.20 -26.00 30.48
C PRO A 957 -9.00 -24.80 31.00
N GLN A 958 -9.50 -23.94 30.12
CA GLN A 958 -10.24 -22.73 30.48
C GLN A 958 -11.46 -23.01 31.39
N ARG A 959 -11.52 -22.33 32.55
CA ARG A 959 -12.60 -22.49 33.55
C ARG A 959 -13.44 -21.22 33.75
N ALA A 960 -12.98 -20.08 33.25
CA ALA A 960 -13.71 -18.82 33.26
C ALA A 960 -13.71 -18.14 31.89
N LEU A 961 -14.82 -17.49 31.52
CA LEU A 961 -14.90 -16.63 30.33
C LEU A 961 -14.65 -15.17 30.70
N TYR A 962 -13.81 -14.48 29.94
CA TYR A 962 -13.61 -13.05 30.09
C TYR A 962 -14.86 -12.26 29.68
N VAL A 963 -15.23 -11.28 30.49
CA VAL A 963 -16.31 -10.34 30.22
C VAL A 963 -15.75 -8.91 30.26
N PRO A 964 -15.49 -8.30 29.09
CA PRO A 964 -15.08 -6.91 29.01
C PRO A 964 -16.11 -5.97 29.65
N GLY A 965 -15.64 -4.99 30.42
CA GLY A 965 -16.45 -3.94 31.04
C GLY A 965 -17.40 -3.22 30.06
N PRO A 966 -17.01 -2.90 28.81
CA PRO A 966 -17.88 -2.26 27.82
C PRO A 966 -19.14 -3.05 27.46
N LEU A 967 -19.15 -4.37 27.69
CA LEU A 967 -20.34 -5.20 27.48
C LEU A 967 -21.36 -5.08 28.62
N LEU A 968 -20.95 -4.52 29.77
CA LEU A 968 -21.77 -4.32 30.95
C LEU A 968 -22.45 -2.94 30.95
N ARG A 969 -23.60 -2.86 31.61
CA ARG A 969 -24.40 -1.64 31.77
C ARG A 969 -24.44 -1.27 33.24
N ARG A 970 -24.37 0.02 33.55
CA ARG A 970 -24.61 0.46 34.93
C ARG A 970 -26.06 0.16 35.31
N GLY A 971 -26.26 -0.48 36.46
CA GLY A 971 -27.54 -1.02 36.88
C GLY A 971 -27.77 -2.42 36.28
N HIS A 972 -28.89 -2.61 35.60
CA HIS A 972 -29.39 -3.91 35.21
C HIS A 972 -28.58 -4.58 34.08
N ASN A 973 -28.16 -5.82 34.32
CA ASN A 973 -27.49 -6.68 33.35
C ASN A 973 -28.17 -8.05 33.26
N GLU A 974 -28.14 -8.63 32.07
CA GLU A 974 -28.71 -9.94 31.77
C GLU A 974 -27.60 -10.95 31.40
N ILE A 975 -27.72 -12.16 31.93
CA ILE A 975 -26.91 -13.33 31.56
C ILE A 975 -27.83 -14.43 31.04
N VAL A 976 -27.49 -14.98 29.87
CA VAL A 976 -28.14 -16.14 29.28
C VAL A 976 -27.10 -17.22 29.01
N LEU A 977 -27.38 -18.45 29.44
CA LEU A 977 -26.60 -19.64 29.09
C LEU A 977 -27.42 -20.56 28.20
N PHE A 978 -26.79 -21.14 27.18
CA PHE A 978 -27.31 -22.34 26.51
C PHE A 978 -26.48 -23.54 26.99
N GLU A 979 -27.03 -24.34 27.91
CA GLU A 979 -26.38 -25.52 28.50
C GLU A 979 -26.89 -26.80 27.82
N LEU A 980 -25.97 -27.70 27.48
CA LEU A 980 -26.26 -28.86 26.63
C LEU A 980 -26.58 -30.13 27.41
N GLU A 981 -25.92 -30.37 28.53
CA GLU A 981 -25.98 -31.67 29.22
C GLU A 981 -26.77 -31.62 30.52
N GLY A 982 -26.57 -30.58 31.33
CA GLY A 982 -27.30 -30.41 32.59
C GLY A 982 -26.80 -29.25 33.45
N ALA A 983 -27.74 -28.53 34.06
CA ALA A 983 -27.45 -27.37 34.89
C ALA A 983 -26.80 -27.73 36.23
N SER A 984 -26.13 -26.75 36.85
CA SER A 984 -25.66 -26.87 38.23
C SER A 984 -26.85 -27.03 39.20
N GLU A 985 -26.64 -27.72 40.33
CA GLU A 985 -27.69 -27.94 41.35
C GLU A 985 -28.23 -26.61 41.91
N ASP A 986 -27.35 -25.62 42.07
CA ASP A 986 -27.67 -24.28 42.56
C ASP A 986 -28.10 -23.30 41.45
N ARG A 987 -28.03 -23.70 40.17
CA ARG A 987 -28.29 -22.87 38.98
C ARG A 987 -27.62 -21.49 39.03
N CYS A 988 -26.43 -21.42 39.62
CA CYS A 988 -25.69 -20.17 39.75
C CYS A 988 -24.49 -20.16 38.81
N VAL A 989 -24.17 -18.96 38.32
CA VAL A 989 -22.85 -18.60 37.82
C VAL A 989 -22.23 -17.58 38.76
N ALA A 990 -20.90 -17.40 38.71
CA ALA A 990 -20.24 -16.36 39.50
C ALA A 990 -19.43 -15.43 38.61
N PHE A 991 -19.61 -14.13 38.80
CA PHE A 991 -18.77 -13.09 38.21
C PHE A 991 -17.68 -12.72 39.20
N THR A 992 -16.42 -13.05 38.88
CA THR A 992 -15.25 -12.89 39.74
C THR A 992 -14.28 -11.86 39.17
N ASP A 993 -13.47 -11.24 40.02
CA ASP A 993 -12.33 -10.40 39.62
C ASP A 993 -11.05 -11.21 39.39
N ILE A 994 -11.12 -12.52 39.58
CA ILE A 994 -10.02 -13.48 39.42
C ILE A 994 -10.25 -14.30 38.14
N PRO A 995 -9.31 -14.30 37.19
CA PRO A 995 -9.34 -15.16 36.01
C PRO A 995 -9.00 -16.62 36.35
N ASP A 996 -9.39 -17.57 35.50
CA ASP A 996 -8.99 -18.98 35.62
C ASP A 996 -8.95 -19.66 34.24
N LEU A 997 -7.74 -19.77 33.70
CA LEU A 997 -7.46 -20.45 32.43
C LEU A 997 -7.18 -21.95 32.59
N GLY A 998 -7.22 -22.49 33.82
CA GLY A 998 -6.98 -23.89 34.10
C GLY A 998 -5.58 -24.23 34.59
N ASP A 999 -5.29 -25.53 34.57
CA ASP A 999 -3.99 -26.06 34.99
C ASP A 999 -2.99 -25.89 33.84
N THR A 1000 -1.74 -25.53 34.15
CA THR A 1000 -0.76 -25.11 33.13
C THR A 1000 0.25 -26.21 32.77
N ALA A 1001 0.78 -26.15 31.55
CA ALA A 1001 1.92 -26.94 31.08
C ALA A 1001 2.87 -26.07 30.23
N ALA A 1002 4.16 -26.40 30.26
CA ALA A 1002 5.12 -25.72 29.40
C ALA A 1002 4.89 -26.10 27.92
N VAL A 1003 5.07 -25.14 27.01
CA VAL A 1003 5.05 -25.39 25.57
C VAL A 1003 6.18 -26.36 25.20
N ASP A 1004 5.88 -27.32 24.31
CA ASP A 1004 6.87 -28.22 23.74
C ASP A 1004 7.74 -27.48 22.71
N ASP A 1005 9.06 -27.51 22.85
CA ASP A 1005 9.98 -26.85 21.90
C ASP A 1005 9.85 -27.42 20.47
N ALA A 1006 9.33 -28.65 20.31
CA ALA A 1006 9.07 -29.26 19.02
C ALA A 1006 7.97 -28.55 18.21
N VAL A 1007 7.03 -27.83 18.84
CA VAL A 1007 6.02 -27.03 18.13
C VAL A 1007 6.50 -25.60 17.86
N LEU A 1008 7.60 -25.19 18.48
CA LEU A 1008 8.19 -23.86 18.30
C LEU A 1008 9.12 -23.79 17.09
N ASN A 1009 9.49 -24.92 16.47
CA ASN A 1009 10.39 -24.93 15.31
C ASN A 1009 10.03 -26.03 14.33
N PHE A 1010 10.40 -25.82 13.07
CA PHE A 1010 10.22 -26.82 12.01
C PHE A 1010 11.51 -27.58 11.65
N VAL A 1011 12.65 -27.24 12.26
CA VAL A 1011 13.94 -27.88 11.95
C VAL A 1011 14.02 -29.23 12.69
N SER A 1012 14.02 -30.34 11.95
CA SER A 1012 14.00 -31.70 12.52
C SER A 1012 15.19 -31.99 13.44
N GLU A 1013 15.00 -32.83 14.47
CA GLU A 1013 16.08 -33.30 15.35
C GLU A 1013 17.10 -34.24 14.64
N ASP A 1014 16.78 -34.76 13.46
CA ASP A 1014 17.49 -35.83 12.74
C ASP A 1014 18.89 -35.44 12.18
N GLU A 1015 19.33 -34.18 12.32
CA GLU A 1015 20.70 -33.78 11.96
C GLU A 1015 21.73 -34.01 13.09
N ARG A 1016 21.29 -34.32 14.32
CA ARG A 1016 22.21 -34.57 15.46
C ARG A 1016 23.00 -35.88 15.36
N ASP A 1017 22.48 -36.91 14.68
CA ASP A 1017 23.09 -38.25 14.68
C ASP A 1017 24.19 -38.46 13.61
N LYS A 1018 24.60 -37.42 12.88
CA LYS A 1018 25.66 -37.53 11.85
C LYS A 1018 27.03 -36.98 12.25
N GLU A 1019 27.18 -36.32 13.40
CA GLU A 1019 28.49 -35.79 13.85
C GLU A 1019 29.17 -36.56 14.99
N GLU A 1020 28.55 -37.60 15.56
CA GLU A 1020 29.19 -38.45 16.57
C GLU A 1020 29.39 -39.91 16.13
N GLN A 1021 30.14 -40.12 15.04
CA GLN A 1021 30.93 -41.35 14.90
C GLN A 1021 32.36 -41.02 14.46
N PRO A 1022 33.38 -41.21 15.32
CA PRO A 1022 34.76 -41.14 14.88
C PRO A 1022 35.08 -42.41 14.08
N VAL A 1023 35.62 -42.19 12.87
CA VAL A 1023 36.30 -43.10 11.91
C VAL A 1023 36.39 -44.58 12.28
#